data_AF-A0A158QNU4-F1
#
_entry.id   AF-A0A158QNU4-F1
#
_cell.length_a   1.000
_cell.length_b   1.000
_cell.length_c   1.000
_cell.angle_alpha   90.00
_cell.angle_beta   90.00
_cell.angle_gamma   90.00
#
_symmetry.space_group_name_H-M   'P 1'
#
loop_
_entity.id
_entity.type
_entity.pdbx_description
1 polymer ?
#
loop_
_entity_poly.entity_id
_entity_poly.type
_entity_poly.pdbx_seq_one_letter_code
_entity_poly.pdbx_strand_id
1 'polypeptide(L)'
;MITSRTARVLLLPRCRPLRCNRQLYRDFRSSHGVKERQSPPVDGLQANVAGTQLKIVEPTPSSLRPYSSHFHRPKEDHFSENVAKTLCPESFEELLPHIDTFIFDADGVLWLGDEVIPGSPRLVDFLVKNNKRVIMLTNNATKSRALIAEKIARLGYSPELNKDTVVNPAAVIADSLHRAGFAGYKKVYLIGSQGVRDEMDALGLEYFGHGPEPLDPSDERTYLVKAANYLKQPHCLFLATNEDETCPSPDPNVIIPDAGPIVAAVRCASGREPLTIGKPNSPIFDFIRRRWNIDPERTMMIGDRTNTDVKFGRDHGMRTLLVLSGCHQIEDIMENHRNGLLDMMKTTDSTAVRNCMLSSPAYKSKDGHFSEDITKPLGPESFRELLPDIDTFIFDADGVLWLGDDAIPGSVRLIDFLVKIKKQVIILTNNATKSRAVYAKKLARLGFSSKLDEDSLVNPAAVIADTLYRAGITGNKKVYLIGAQGVRDEMDALGIQYFGHGPEPQDHSDGSAFMFDIELEEDPSEVGAVVVGYEKHFDYHKLMKASNYLQHPHCLFLATNEDETCPGPNPDIITPDAGLSTHFLPFTPTPNRPIPGPIVAAVRCASGREPITVGKPNTPAFDYIRRRWRINPERTIMVGDRTNTDIKFGRDHGLKTLLVLSGCHQLEDVTDNRIHGDFDMPLCPESFRELLPHIDTFIFDADGVLWLGDDVIPGSPRLVDFLIKSRKRVIILTNNATKSRAVYAKKLARLGFNRKLDKNSLVNPAAVVADALDRAGLADNMKVYLIGAQGVRDEMDDLGIEYFGHGPEPQDDSDGSAFMFDIELEEDPSDVGAVVVGYEKHFNYHKLMKAANYLQKRHCLFLATNEDETCPGPNADVVTPDAGPLVAAVRCASGREPITVGKPNTPAFDYIRRRWNIDPERTLMVGDRTNTDVKFGRDHGLKTLLVLSGCHQLEDILDNHRNGSLDMVPDYYTTCLGALLPHRDYA
;
A
#
# COMPACT_ATOMS: atom_id res chain seq x y z
N MET A 1 53.09 35.74 23.05
CA MET A 1 53.19 35.77 24.53
C MET A 1 52.00 34.97 25.06
N ILE A 2 52.13 34.02 26.00
CA ILE A 2 52.49 34.21 27.43
C ILE A 2 51.49 35.21 28.03
N THR A 3 50.51 34.86 28.90
CA THR A 3 50.25 33.67 29.76
C THR A 3 48.71 33.52 29.98
N SER A 4 48.11 32.38 30.38
CA SER A 4 48.14 31.71 31.70
C SER A 4 47.73 32.64 32.87
N ARG A 5 46.94 32.26 33.90
CA ARG A 5 46.63 30.92 34.47
C ARG A 5 45.43 30.99 35.46
N THR A 6 44.80 29.85 35.75
CA THR A 6 44.05 29.43 36.99
C THR A 6 43.20 30.47 37.75
N ALA A 7 41.86 30.36 37.88
CA ALA A 7 41.03 29.27 38.43
C ALA A 7 41.09 29.08 39.97
N ARG A 8 39.93 29.14 40.66
CA ARG A 8 39.71 28.48 41.96
C ARG A 8 38.23 28.18 42.26
N VAL A 9 38.01 26.91 42.59
CA VAL A 9 36.76 26.20 42.91
C VAL A 9 36.23 26.60 44.30
N LEU A 10 34.90 26.71 44.50
CA LEU A 10 34.14 25.84 45.44
C LEU A 10 32.60 26.04 45.39
N LEU A 11 31.89 25.06 45.95
CA LEU A 11 30.44 24.78 45.79
C LEU A 11 29.53 25.50 46.81
N LEU A 12 28.30 25.87 46.37
CA LEU A 12 26.97 25.71 47.00
C LEU A 12 26.72 26.22 48.46
N PRO A 13 25.47 26.58 48.92
CA PRO A 13 24.16 26.04 48.51
C PRO A 13 22.97 27.05 48.47
N ARG A 14 21.72 26.55 48.39
CA ARG A 14 20.44 27.31 48.39
C ARG A 14 20.02 27.83 49.79
N CYS A 15 19.42 29.02 49.87
CA CYS A 15 18.28 29.37 50.77
C CYS A 15 17.59 30.73 50.44
N ARG A 16 16.37 30.98 50.96
CA ARG A 16 15.60 32.26 51.02
C ARG A 16 14.95 32.37 52.44
N PRO A 17 14.10 33.37 52.78
CA PRO A 17 14.41 34.80 53.00
C PRO A 17 13.85 35.36 54.34
N LEU A 18 14.24 36.57 54.79
CA LEU A 18 13.34 37.47 55.55
C LEU A 18 13.81 38.95 55.64
N ARG A 19 12.95 39.85 55.14
CA ARG A 19 12.66 41.30 55.38
C ARG A 19 13.64 42.33 56.03
N CYS A 20 13.37 43.60 55.65
CA CYS A 20 13.50 44.88 56.40
C CYS A 20 14.73 45.82 56.25
N ASN A 21 14.74 46.57 55.13
CA ASN A 21 14.56 48.04 55.10
C ASN A 21 15.29 48.97 56.13
N ARG A 22 16.42 49.58 55.72
CA ARG A 22 16.86 51.00 55.87
C ARG A 22 18.28 51.10 55.26
N GLN A 23 18.58 51.87 54.20
CA GLN A 23 18.57 53.34 54.01
C GLN A 23 19.88 54.01 54.51
N LEU A 24 20.40 54.98 53.72
CA LEU A 24 21.72 55.68 53.83
C LEU A 24 22.92 54.87 53.25
N TYR A 25 23.95 55.41 52.57
CA TYR A 25 24.24 56.71 51.88
C TYR A 25 24.36 56.41 50.35
N ARG A 26 24.06 57.29 49.37
CA ARG A 26 24.80 58.49 48.90
C ARG A 26 26.28 58.21 48.58
N ASP A 27 26.90 58.76 47.52
CA ASP A 27 26.46 59.79 46.56
C ASP A 27 27.24 59.70 45.22
N PHE A 28 27.01 60.66 44.33
CA PHE A 28 27.60 60.86 42.98
C PHE A 28 27.02 59.97 41.85
N ARG A 29 26.26 60.47 40.85
CA ARG A 29 26.27 61.73 40.04
C ARG A 29 27.48 61.87 39.10
N SER A 30 27.35 62.31 37.85
CA SER A 30 26.15 62.57 36.99
C SER A 30 26.54 63.07 35.60
N SER A 31 25.73 62.82 34.56
CA SER A 31 25.38 63.85 33.56
C SER A 31 24.25 63.44 32.59
N HIS A 32 23.29 64.36 32.44
CA HIS A 32 22.36 64.69 31.34
C HIS A 32 22.21 63.79 30.09
N GLY A 33 21.01 63.56 29.53
CA GLY A 33 19.68 63.92 30.05
C GLY A 33 18.52 63.99 29.03
N VAL A 34 17.29 63.97 29.56
CA VAL A 34 16.04 64.61 29.10
C VAL A 34 15.61 64.48 27.61
N LYS A 35 14.47 63.79 27.39
CA LYS A 35 13.27 64.41 26.79
C LYS A 35 11.99 63.64 27.14
N GLU A 36 10.90 64.39 27.29
CA GLU A 36 9.57 63.91 27.70
C GLU A 36 8.56 63.98 26.54
N ARG A 37 7.51 63.16 26.64
CA ARG A 37 6.08 63.44 26.34
C ARG A 37 5.31 62.11 26.35
N GLN A 38 4.05 61.98 26.75
CA GLN A 38 3.11 62.70 27.62
C GLN A 38 1.80 61.87 27.50
N SER A 39 1.08 61.63 28.59
CA SER A 39 -0.16 60.82 28.60
C SER A 39 -1.40 61.59 28.07
N PRO A 40 -2.57 60.93 27.95
CA PRO A 40 -3.52 60.99 29.07
C PRO A 40 -4.18 59.63 29.47
N PRO A 41 -4.90 59.56 30.62
CA PRO A 41 -5.37 58.31 31.26
C PRO A 41 -6.92 58.33 31.53
N VAL A 42 -7.39 57.72 32.66
CA VAL A 42 -8.75 57.80 33.28
C VAL A 42 -9.82 56.89 32.64
N ASP A 43 -10.67 56.12 33.34
CA ASP A 43 -10.78 55.66 34.75
C ASP A 43 -11.70 54.39 34.78
N GLY A 44 -11.93 53.65 35.89
CA GLY A 44 -11.52 53.88 37.29
C GLY A 44 -12.01 52.78 38.26
N LEU A 45 -11.96 53.06 39.56
CA LEU A 45 -12.18 52.10 40.66
C LEU A 45 -13.67 51.92 41.04
N GLN A 46 -14.00 50.76 41.64
CA GLN A 46 -14.61 50.74 42.98
C GLN A 46 -14.30 49.44 43.75
N ALA A 47 -14.50 49.46 45.08
CA ALA A 47 -14.00 48.44 46.02
C ALA A 47 -14.85 48.38 47.31
N ASN A 48 -14.37 47.63 48.33
CA ASN A 48 -14.77 47.65 49.77
C ASN A 48 -15.99 46.76 50.18
N VAL A 49 -16.08 46.16 51.39
CA VAL A 49 -15.15 46.04 52.55
C VAL A 49 -15.58 44.94 53.56
N ALA A 50 -14.59 44.37 54.29
CA ALA A 50 -14.64 43.65 55.59
C ALA A 50 -15.54 42.39 55.81
N GLY A 51 -15.20 41.49 56.75
CA GLY A 51 -13.94 41.37 57.53
C GLY A 51 -14.05 40.70 58.91
N THR A 52 -12.90 40.63 59.63
CA THR A 52 -12.71 40.17 61.05
C THR A 52 -13.03 38.68 61.36
N GLN A 53 -12.40 37.98 62.32
CA GLN A 53 -11.36 38.24 63.35
C GLN A 53 -10.61 36.88 63.62
N LEU A 54 -9.36 36.77 64.10
CA LEU A 54 -8.84 37.04 65.46
C LEU A 54 -7.28 36.85 65.55
N LYS A 55 -6.66 37.07 66.73
CA LYS A 55 -5.21 37.04 67.03
C LYS A 55 -4.98 36.73 68.55
N ILE A 56 -3.80 36.41 69.13
CA ILE A 56 -2.40 36.34 68.63
C ILE A 56 -1.87 34.87 68.62
N VAL A 57 -0.76 34.36 69.20
CA VAL A 57 0.32 34.79 70.14
C VAL A 57 1.70 34.28 69.64
N GLU A 58 2.81 34.85 70.12
CA GLU A 58 4.20 34.59 69.67
C GLU A 58 5.06 33.96 70.79
N PRO A 59 6.21 33.29 70.49
CA PRO A 59 7.47 34.04 70.46
C PRO A 59 8.55 33.60 69.42
N THR A 60 9.62 34.41 69.38
CA THR A 60 10.87 34.41 68.57
C THR A 60 11.92 33.34 68.95
N PRO A 61 13.09 33.21 68.23
CA PRO A 61 13.39 33.42 66.80
C PRO A 61 14.39 32.40 66.17
N SER A 62 14.13 31.86 64.96
CA SER A 62 15.17 31.18 64.14
C SER A 62 14.79 31.02 62.66
N SER A 63 14.60 32.14 61.94
CA SER A 63 14.25 32.11 60.52
C SER A 63 15.46 31.97 59.59
N LEU A 64 15.47 30.95 58.72
CA LEU A 64 15.78 31.03 57.28
C LEU A 64 15.67 29.64 56.58
N ARG A 65 14.58 29.41 55.82
CA ARG A 65 14.49 28.39 54.75
C ARG A 65 13.59 28.95 53.63
N PRO A 66 13.85 28.62 52.35
CA PRO A 66 12.99 28.98 51.24
C PRO A 66 11.71 28.14 51.24
N TYR A 67 10.62 28.73 50.78
CA TYR A 67 9.47 27.98 50.27
C TYR A 67 9.87 27.17 49.03
N SER A 68 9.38 25.94 48.93
CA SER A 68 9.47 25.08 47.76
C SER A 68 8.22 25.20 46.88
N SER A 69 8.36 25.76 45.69
CA SER A 69 7.39 25.54 44.61
C SER A 69 7.46 24.06 44.21
N HIS A 70 6.34 23.35 44.31
CA HIS A 70 6.32 21.89 44.14
C HIS A 70 6.30 21.52 42.66
N PHE A 71 7.46 21.11 42.13
CA PHE A 71 7.44 20.03 41.14
C PHE A 71 6.84 18.80 41.85
N HIS A 72 5.79 18.22 41.28
CA HIS A 72 5.41 16.86 41.67
C HIS A 72 6.52 15.93 41.20
N ARG A 73 7.31 15.39 42.14
CA ARG A 73 7.92 14.08 41.91
C ARG A 73 6.76 13.08 41.80
N PRO A 74 6.69 12.25 40.75
CA PRO A 74 6.00 10.98 40.85
C PRO A 74 6.53 10.23 42.08
N LYS A 75 5.68 9.49 42.78
CA LYS A 75 6.19 8.58 43.82
C LYS A 75 7.01 7.50 43.13
N GLU A 76 8.21 7.26 43.64
CA GLU A 76 9.12 6.23 43.11
C GLU A 76 8.62 4.80 43.46
N ASP A 77 7.58 4.68 44.30
CA ASP A 77 6.87 3.45 44.60
C ASP A 77 5.89 3.05 43.47
N HIS A 78 6.10 1.87 42.89
CA HIS A 78 5.26 1.21 41.87
C HIS A 78 5.40 1.66 40.41
N PHE A 79 6.62 2.01 39.97
CA PHE A 79 7.03 1.53 38.64
C PHE A 79 7.05 -0.01 38.70
N SER A 80 6.36 -0.70 37.78
CA SER A 80 6.43 -2.17 37.73
C SER A 80 7.76 -2.60 37.11
N GLU A 81 8.39 -3.63 37.68
CA GLU A 81 9.76 -4.06 37.35
C GLU A 81 9.96 -4.58 35.90
N ASN A 82 8.87 -4.60 35.11
CA ASN A 82 8.76 -5.27 33.82
C ASN A 82 8.75 -4.33 32.60
N VAL A 83 8.62 -3.00 32.77
CA VAL A 83 8.50 -2.06 31.63
C VAL A 83 9.86 -1.58 31.14
N ALA A 84 10.63 -0.91 32.01
CA ALA A 84 11.98 -0.41 31.75
C ALA A 84 12.72 -0.23 33.08
N LYS A 85 14.06 -0.31 33.06
CA LYS A 85 14.90 -0.06 34.24
C LYS A 85 15.66 1.25 34.06
N THR A 86 15.61 2.12 35.08
CA THR A 86 16.43 3.34 35.12
C THR A 86 17.89 2.95 35.35
N LEU A 87 18.80 3.47 34.51
CA LEU A 87 20.21 3.17 34.59
C LEU A 87 20.93 4.21 35.48
N CYS A 88 21.41 3.79 36.65
CA CYS A 88 22.24 4.61 37.53
C CYS A 88 23.74 4.49 37.18
N PRO A 89 24.62 5.39 37.67
CA PRO A 89 26.05 5.35 37.38
C PRO A 89 26.71 4.02 37.76
N GLU A 90 26.32 3.45 38.89
CA GLU A 90 26.86 2.18 39.42
C GLU A 90 26.55 1.02 38.46
N SER A 91 25.28 0.87 38.04
CA SER A 91 24.89 -0.15 37.07
C SER A 91 25.39 0.11 35.64
N PHE A 92 25.79 1.35 35.31
CA PHE A 92 26.49 1.64 34.06
C PHE A 92 27.95 1.18 34.12
N GLU A 93 28.64 1.36 35.25
CA GLU A 93 29.98 0.80 35.49
C GLU A 93 29.96 -0.73 35.49
N GLU A 94 28.91 -1.38 36.03
CA GLU A 94 28.70 -2.83 35.95
C GLU A 94 28.43 -3.32 34.51
N LEU A 95 27.78 -2.52 33.66
CA LEU A 95 27.54 -2.85 32.25
C LEU A 95 28.79 -2.68 31.36
N LEU A 96 29.71 -1.78 31.72
CA LEU A 96 30.84 -1.38 30.89
C LEU A 96 31.79 -2.52 30.46
N PRO A 97 32.06 -3.58 31.26
CA PRO A 97 32.85 -4.75 30.80
C PRO A 97 32.16 -5.60 29.73
N HIS A 98 30.83 -5.52 29.62
CA HIS A 98 30.02 -6.36 28.73
C HIS A 98 29.73 -5.74 27.37
N ILE A 99 30.00 -4.44 27.19
CA ILE A 99 29.71 -3.68 25.96
C ILE A 99 31.01 -3.11 25.38
N ASP A 100 31.33 -3.41 24.12
CA ASP A 100 32.53 -2.92 23.44
C ASP A 100 32.25 -1.79 22.47
N THR A 101 31.04 -1.76 21.88
CA THR A 101 30.60 -0.72 20.95
C THR A 101 29.37 0.01 21.47
N PHE A 102 29.42 1.34 21.47
CA PHE A 102 28.29 2.21 21.76
C PHE A 102 27.92 2.97 20.48
N ILE A 103 26.69 2.80 20.03
CA ILE A 103 26.11 3.51 18.90
C ILE A 103 25.17 4.57 19.47
N PHE A 104 25.41 5.84 19.15
CA PHE A 104 24.61 6.97 19.59
C PHE A 104 23.83 7.54 18.41
N ASP A 105 22.53 7.81 18.56
CA ASP A 105 21.91 8.91 17.82
C ASP A 105 22.54 10.26 18.23
N ALA A 106 22.25 11.34 17.51
CA ALA A 106 22.85 12.65 17.69
C ALA A 106 21.86 13.77 18.00
N ASP A 107 20.76 13.87 17.26
CA ASP A 107 19.81 14.98 17.35
C ASP A 107 18.76 14.63 18.42
N GLY A 108 18.89 15.20 19.62
CA GLY A 108 18.13 14.80 20.83
C GLY A 108 18.96 14.02 21.87
N VAL A 109 20.09 13.45 21.47
CA VAL A 109 20.95 12.60 22.33
C VAL A 109 22.32 13.25 22.61
N LEU A 110 22.94 13.83 21.58
CA LEU A 110 24.22 14.53 21.69
C LEU A 110 24.03 16.05 21.67
N TRP A 111 23.11 16.57 20.86
CA TRP A 111 22.82 18.00 20.72
C TRP A 111 21.35 18.27 20.33
N LEU A 112 20.88 19.51 20.49
CA LEU A 112 19.73 20.07 19.76
C LEU A 112 20.20 21.31 19.01
N GLY A 113 19.88 21.45 17.72
CA GLY A 113 20.40 22.54 16.90
C GLY A 113 21.94 22.56 16.93
N ASP A 114 22.53 23.65 17.39
CA ASP A 114 23.97 23.78 17.65
C ASP A 114 24.35 23.83 19.16
N GLU A 115 23.44 23.47 20.06
CA GLU A 115 23.68 23.37 21.51
C GLU A 115 23.89 21.93 21.97
N VAL A 116 24.88 21.69 22.84
CA VAL A 116 25.22 20.33 23.34
C VAL A 116 24.30 19.88 24.47
N ILE A 117 23.90 18.61 24.45
CA ILE A 117 23.22 17.97 25.58
C ILE A 117 24.18 17.97 26.79
N PRO A 118 23.76 18.49 27.97
CA PRO A 118 24.64 18.64 29.13
C PRO A 118 25.32 17.34 29.59
N GLY A 119 26.61 17.22 29.26
CA GLY A 119 27.46 16.09 29.65
C GLY A 119 27.73 15.06 28.55
N SER A 120 27.07 15.11 27.39
CA SER A 120 27.32 14.16 26.29
C SER A 120 28.77 14.16 25.78
N PRO A 121 29.52 15.29 25.67
CA PRO A 121 30.91 15.24 25.23
C PRO A 121 31.79 14.51 26.25
N ARG A 122 31.51 14.69 27.56
CA ARG A 122 32.23 14.02 28.65
C ARG A 122 31.97 12.51 28.67
N LEU A 123 30.78 12.07 28.30
CA LEU A 123 30.45 10.64 28.20
C LEU A 123 31.19 9.99 27.03
N VAL A 124 31.20 10.62 25.85
CA VAL A 124 31.99 10.16 24.69
C VAL A 124 33.48 10.09 25.05
N ASP A 125 34.02 11.15 25.67
CA ASP A 125 35.41 11.21 26.15
C ASP A 125 35.74 10.07 27.15
N PHE A 126 34.80 9.72 28.03
CA PHE A 126 34.97 8.64 28.99
C PHE A 126 34.96 7.26 28.32
N LEU A 127 34.05 7.02 27.36
CA LEU A 127 33.98 5.77 26.62
C LEU A 127 35.25 5.53 25.80
N VAL A 128 35.70 6.54 25.05
CA VAL A 128 36.96 6.51 24.28
C VAL A 128 38.16 6.19 25.18
N LYS A 129 38.27 6.85 26.35
CA LYS A 129 39.37 6.61 27.31
C LYS A 129 39.32 5.23 27.99
N ASN A 130 38.18 4.54 27.95
CA ASN A 130 38.02 3.16 28.40
C ASN A 130 38.13 2.15 27.24
N ASN A 131 38.74 2.54 26.10
CA ASN A 131 38.91 1.74 24.89
C ASN A 131 37.59 1.20 24.30
N LYS A 132 36.48 1.93 24.49
CA LYS A 132 35.18 1.59 23.90
C LYS A 132 35.03 2.27 22.55
N ARG A 133 34.53 1.51 21.56
CA ARG A 133 34.22 2.03 20.23
C ARG A 133 32.97 2.89 20.32
N VAL A 134 33.05 4.13 19.83
CA VAL A 134 31.90 5.03 19.69
C VAL A 134 31.59 5.19 18.21
N ILE A 135 30.32 5.07 17.85
CA ILE A 135 29.79 5.30 16.50
C ILE A 135 28.64 6.29 16.63
N MET A 136 28.57 7.30 15.77
CA MET A 136 27.40 8.16 15.63
C MET A 136 26.53 7.63 14.48
N LEU A 137 25.23 7.51 14.71
CA LEU A 137 24.23 7.02 13.78
C LEU A 137 22.97 7.90 13.81
N THR A 138 22.90 8.88 12.91
CA THR A 138 21.71 9.75 12.75
C THR A 138 20.92 9.36 11.49
N ASN A 139 19.60 9.53 11.52
CA ASN A 139 18.76 9.45 10.31
C ASN A 139 18.80 10.75 9.47
N ASN A 140 19.34 11.83 10.04
CA ASN A 140 19.41 13.16 9.45
C ASN A 140 20.37 13.18 8.24
N ALA A 141 19.79 13.37 7.05
CA ALA A 141 20.54 13.43 5.79
C ALA A 141 20.83 14.87 5.32
N THR A 142 20.49 15.90 6.10
CA THR A 142 20.69 17.31 5.69
C THR A 142 22.16 17.66 5.45
N LYS A 143 23.07 17.08 6.24
CA LYS A 143 24.51 17.34 6.25
C LYS A 143 25.30 16.06 6.00
N SER A 144 26.39 16.15 5.25
CA SER A 144 27.32 15.05 4.99
C SER A 144 28.15 14.70 6.22
N ARG A 145 28.78 13.52 6.25
CA ARG A 145 29.66 13.10 7.36
C ARG A 145 30.85 14.04 7.57
N ALA A 146 31.27 14.76 6.53
CA ALA A 146 32.28 15.81 6.62
C ALA A 146 31.78 17.01 7.43
N LEU A 147 30.65 17.61 7.02
CA LEU A 147 30.01 18.72 7.73
C LEU A 147 29.58 18.35 9.16
N ILE A 148 29.14 17.11 9.37
CA ILE A 148 28.85 16.57 10.70
C ILE A 148 30.14 16.47 11.54
N ALA A 149 31.26 16.00 10.99
CA ALA A 149 32.54 15.96 11.71
C ALA A 149 33.06 17.37 12.09
N GLU A 150 32.84 18.36 11.23
CA GLU A 150 33.12 19.77 11.54
C GLU A 150 32.24 20.30 12.68
N LYS A 151 30.94 19.95 12.69
CA LYS A 151 30.03 20.23 13.81
C LYS A 151 30.52 19.56 15.11
N ILE A 152 30.88 18.27 15.06
CA ILE A 152 31.37 17.53 16.23
C ILE A 152 32.64 18.17 16.81
N ALA A 153 33.58 18.58 15.95
CA ALA A 153 34.78 19.30 16.37
C ALA A 153 34.47 20.68 16.97
N ARG A 154 33.54 21.43 16.36
CA ARG A 154 33.05 22.74 16.85
C ARG A 154 32.40 22.64 18.22
N LEU A 155 31.66 21.56 18.48
CA LEU A 155 30.97 21.29 19.75
C LEU A 155 31.86 20.65 20.83
N GLY A 156 33.14 20.39 20.54
CA GLY A 156 34.14 20.02 21.56
C GLY A 156 34.09 18.56 22.02
N TYR A 157 33.66 17.63 21.17
CA TYR A 157 33.77 16.19 21.41
C TYR A 157 35.19 15.67 21.16
N SER A 158 35.43 14.40 21.53
CA SER A 158 36.68 13.69 21.25
C SER A 158 37.02 13.67 19.73
N PRO A 159 38.27 13.93 19.31
CA PRO A 159 38.70 13.80 17.91
C PRO A 159 38.56 12.39 17.31
N GLU A 160 38.40 11.36 18.14
CA GLU A 160 38.06 10.01 17.69
C GLU A 160 36.64 9.96 17.08
N LEU A 161 35.74 10.86 17.49
CA LEU A 161 34.42 11.03 16.89
C LEU A 161 34.52 11.95 15.66
N ASN A 162 34.97 11.38 14.55
CA ASN A 162 35.21 12.07 13.27
C ASN A 162 34.40 11.44 12.12
N LYS A 163 34.54 11.95 10.88
CA LYS A 163 33.76 11.54 9.69
C LYS A 163 33.71 10.02 9.46
N ASP A 164 34.76 9.31 9.86
CA ASP A 164 34.90 7.87 9.67
C ASP A 164 34.17 7.05 10.75
N THR A 165 33.70 7.70 11.82
CA THR A 165 32.82 7.16 12.88
C THR A 165 31.36 7.61 12.78
N VAL A 166 31.05 8.52 11.85
CA VAL A 166 29.68 8.96 11.56
C VAL A 166 29.04 8.07 10.49
N VAL A 167 27.80 7.69 10.72
CA VAL A 167 26.93 7.02 9.75
C VAL A 167 25.63 7.82 9.62
N ASN A 168 25.25 8.10 8.38
CA ASN A 168 23.94 8.62 8.01
C ASN A 168 23.43 7.88 6.75
N PRO A 169 22.13 7.93 6.42
CA PRO A 169 21.59 7.21 5.27
C PRO A 169 22.18 7.66 3.93
N ALA A 170 22.53 8.95 3.79
CA ALA A 170 23.16 9.50 2.60
C ALA A 170 24.45 8.76 2.21
N ALA A 171 25.35 8.57 3.19
CA ALA A 171 26.60 7.82 3.00
C ALA A 171 26.36 6.35 2.64
N VAL A 172 25.32 5.72 3.21
CA VAL A 172 24.99 4.32 2.94
C VAL A 172 24.36 4.14 1.55
N ILE A 173 23.52 5.08 1.10
CA ILE A 173 23.02 5.14 -0.28
C ILE A 173 24.18 5.28 -1.25
N ALA A 174 25.07 6.25 -1.03
CA ALA A 174 26.21 6.50 -1.92
C ALA A 174 27.19 5.31 -1.97
N ASP A 175 27.56 4.72 -0.82
CA ASP A 175 28.38 3.51 -0.75
C ASP A 175 27.73 2.32 -1.48
N SER A 176 26.42 2.13 -1.33
CA SER A 176 25.68 1.04 -1.97
C SER A 176 25.59 1.21 -3.49
N LEU A 177 25.31 2.41 -3.98
CA LEU A 177 25.26 2.73 -5.41
C LEU A 177 26.65 2.64 -6.08
N HIS A 178 27.69 3.10 -5.39
CA HIS A 178 29.08 2.96 -5.85
C HIS A 178 29.49 1.49 -5.96
N ARG A 179 29.21 0.66 -4.94
CA ARG A 179 29.43 -0.80 -5.00
C ARG A 179 28.61 -1.50 -6.09
N ALA A 180 27.40 -1.00 -6.39
CA ALA A 180 26.55 -1.50 -7.47
C ALA A 180 26.95 -1.00 -8.88
N GLY A 181 28.10 -0.32 -9.01
CA GLY A 181 28.65 0.07 -10.31
C GLY A 181 27.93 1.24 -10.99
N PHE A 182 27.25 2.12 -10.24
CA PHE A 182 26.55 3.27 -10.84
C PHE A 182 27.50 4.37 -11.34
N ALA A 183 28.73 4.44 -10.81
CA ALA A 183 29.73 5.42 -11.21
C ALA A 183 30.02 5.35 -12.72
N GLY A 184 29.78 6.45 -13.44
CA GLY A 184 30.06 6.60 -14.87
C GLY A 184 29.07 5.95 -15.86
N TYR A 185 28.00 5.28 -15.39
CA TYR A 185 27.07 4.56 -16.28
C TYR A 185 25.58 4.79 -16.03
N LYS A 186 25.16 5.26 -14.84
CA LYS A 186 23.74 5.47 -14.50
C LYS A 186 23.57 6.74 -13.68
N LYS A 187 22.62 7.60 -14.09
CA LYS A 187 22.30 8.84 -13.38
C LYS A 187 21.20 8.62 -12.34
N VAL A 188 21.43 9.07 -11.11
CA VAL A 188 20.47 9.02 -10.00
C VAL A 188 19.51 10.20 -10.08
N TYR A 189 18.19 9.99 -10.07
CA TYR A 189 17.24 11.09 -9.86
C TYR A 189 17.15 11.41 -8.37
N LEU A 190 17.59 12.60 -7.96
CA LEU A 190 17.74 13.00 -6.57
C LEU A 190 16.69 14.04 -6.16
N ILE A 191 15.92 13.72 -5.12
CA ILE A 191 15.17 14.68 -4.31
C ILE A 191 15.86 14.69 -2.94
N GLY A 192 16.62 15.74 -2.62
CA GLY A 192 17.39 15.78 -1.38
C GLY A 192 18.21 17.06 -1.16
N SER A 193 18.74 17.15 0.06
CA SER A 193 19.60 18.21 0.61
C SER A 193 21.01 18.23 0.01
N GLN A 194 21.79 19.26 0.37
CA GLN A 194 23.23 19.30 0.06
C GLN A 194 24.01 18.14 0.68
N GLY A 195 23.67 17.69 1.89
CA GLY A 195 24.35 16.56 2.54
C GLY A 195 24.23 15.22 1.80
N VAL A 196 23.20 15.03 0.96
CA VAL A 196 23.11 13.86 0.07
C VAL A 196 23.98 14.05 -1.19
N ARG A 197 24.01 15.26 -1.74
CA ARG A 197 24.84 15.64 -2.90
C ARG A 197 26.33 15.43 -2.60
N ASP A 198 26.82 16.00 -1.50
CA ASP A 198 28.18 15.84 -0.98
C ASP A 198 28.67 14.39 -0.93
N GLU A 199 27.85 13.45 -0.42
CA GLU A 199 28.20 12.04 -0.26
C GLU A 199 28.22 11.30 -1.61
N MET A 200 27.40 11.71 -2.58
CA MET A 200 27.41 11.21 -3.96
C MET A 200 28.63 11.75 -4.73
N ASP A 201 28.92 13.04 -4.63
CA ASP A 201 30.07 13.71 -5.24
C ASP A 201 31.39 13.11 -4.73
N ALA A 202 31.49 12.84 -3.42
CA ALA A 202 32.64 12.19 -2.79
C ALA A 202 32.94 10.76 -3.28
N LEU A 203 31.99 10.11 -3.99
CA LEU A 203 32.14 8.78 -4.59
C LEU A 203 32.01 8.78 -6.13
N GLY A 204 31.97 9.96 -6.76
CA GLY A 204 31.91 10.11 -8.21
C GLY A 204 30.60 9.59 -8.84
N LEU A 205 29.49 9.68 -8.12
CA LEU A 205 28.18 9.27 -8.62
C LEU A 205 27.48 10.41 -9.37
N GLU A 206 27.06 10.16 -10.61
CA GLU A 206 26.26 11.13 -11.36
C GLU A 206 24.81 11.16 -10.86
N TYR A 207 24.31 12.34 -10.51
CA TYR A 207 22.91 12.58 -10.18
C TYR A 207 22.32 13.76 -10.98
N PHE A 208 21.00 13.87 -10.98
CA PHE A 208 20.23 14.94 -11.61
C PHE A 208 18.88 15.12 -10.91
N GLY A 209 18.19 16.23 -11.18
CA GLY A 209 17.05 16.67 -10.38
C GLY A 209 17.47 17.65 -9.28
N HIS A 210 16.48 18.27 -8.67
CA HIS A 210 16.63 19.30 -7.65
C HIS A 210 15.74 18.97 -6.45
N GLY A 211 16.13 19.47 -5.28
CA GLY A 211 15.46 19.20 -4.01
C GLY A 211 14.13 19.95 -3.84
N PRO A 212 13.67 20.16 -2.59
CA PRO A 212 12.43 20.90 -2.31
C PRO A 212 12.54 22.42 -2.56
N GLU A 213 13.72 22.93 -2.91
CA GLU A 213 14.01 24.33 -3.25
C GLU A 213 13.55 24.66 -4.70
N PRO A 214 12.98 25.86 -4.96
CA PRO A 214 12.47 26.24 -6.27
C PRO A 214 13.60 26.69 -7.22
N LEU A 215 14.14 25.76 -8.01
CA LEU A 215 15.06 26.07 -9.11
C LEU A 215 14.40 25.86 -10.48
N ASP A 216 14.41 26.95 -11.27
CA ASP A 216 13.80 27.15 -12.60
C ASP A 216 12.25 27.27 -12.66
N PRO A 217 11.70 28.50 -12.72
CA PRO A 217 10.27 28.75 -12.95
C PRO A 217 9.72 28.31 -14.32
N SER A 218 10.58 27.91 -15.27
CA SER A 218 10.17 27.44 -16.60
C SER A 218 9.97 25.92 -16.69
N ASP A 219 10.40 25.16 -15.69
CA ASP A 219 10.13 23.73 -15.60
C ASP A 219 8.77 23.47 -14.95
N GLU A 220 7.72 23.43 -15.77
CA GLU A 220 6.32 23.26 -15.35
C GLU A 220 6.02 21.92 -14.62
N ARG A 221 7.02 21.05 -14.39
CA ARG A 221 6.85 19.71 -13.81
C ARG A 221 7.50 19.60 -12.44
N THR A 222 6.67 19.48 -11.40
CA THR A 222 7.12 19.28 -10.01
C THR A 222 8.00 18.03 -9.85
N TYR A 223 8.80 17.99 -8.79
CA TYR A 223 9.63 16.84 -8.44
C TYR A 223 8.80 15.55 -8.25
N LEU A 224 7.56 15.67 -7.75
CA LEU A 224 6.62 14.55 -7.62
C LEU A 224 6.22 13.96 -8.98
N VAL A 225 5.90 14.80 -9.97
CA VAL A 225 5.59 14.33 -11.35
C VAL A 225 6.77 13.55 -11.91
N LYS A 226 8.00 14.06 -11.75
CA LYS A 226 9.21 13.41 -12.25
C LYS A 226 9.47 12.08 -11.55
N ALA A 227 9.45 12.06 -10.22
CA ALA A 227 9.63 10.85 -9.41
C ALA A 227 8.65 9.75 -9.79
N ALA A 228 7.33 10.04 -9.80
CA ALA A 228 6.30 9.06 -10.12
C ALA A 228 6.47 8.45 -11.52
N ASN A 229 6.85 9.26 -12.52
CA ASN A 229 7.07 8.76 -13.88
C ASN A 229 8.36 7.96 -14.06
N TYR A 230 9.44 8.26 -13.33
CA TYR A 230 10.62 7.39 -13.29
C TYR A 230 10.30 6.07 -12.57
N LEU A 231 9.52 6.12 -11.48
CA LEU A 231 9.13 4.94 -10.71
C LEU A 231 8.15 4.00 -11.44
N LYS A 232 7.46 4.43 -12.50
CA LYS A 232 6.75 3.52 -13.43
C LYS A 232 7.66 2.43 -14.00
N GLN A 233 8.95 2.69 -14.16
CA GLN A 233 9.89 1.72 -14.71
C GLN A 233 10.20 0.63 -13.69
N PRO A 234 9.92 -0.68 -13.96
CA PRO A 234 10.13 -1.75 -12.98
C PRO A 234 11.57 -1.87 -12.48
N HIS A 235 12.54 -1.50 -13.33
CA HIS A 235 13.97 -1.51 -13.03
C HIS A 235 14.47 -0.26 -12.30
N CYS A 236 13.63 0.77 -12.10
CA CYS A 236 13.98 1.92 -11.27
C CYS A 236 13.84 1.54 -9.79
N LEU A 237 14.86 1.88 -8.99
CA LEU A 237 14.83 1.71 -7.53
C LEU A 237 14.28 2.98 -6.88
N PHE A 238 13.36 2.81 -5.93
CA PHE A 238 12.97 3.86 -5.00
C PHE A 238 13.82 3.68 -3.73
N LEU A 239 14.65 4.67 -3.39
CA LEU A 239 15.47 4.67 -2.16
C LEU A 239 15.03 5.83 -1.29
N ALA A 240 14.86 5.59 0.02
CA ALA A 240 14.57 6.63 1.00
C ALA A 240 15.68 6.73 2.06
N THR A 241 16.03 7.95 2.46
CA THR A 241 17.01 8.18 3.53
C THR A 241 16.46 7.72 4.87
N ASN A 242 15.29 8.20 5.25
CA ASN A 242 14.54 7.80 6.43
C ASN A 242 13.04 7.91 6.12
N GLU A 243 12.20 7.48 7.06
CA GLU A 243 10.75 7.72 7.06
C GLU A 243 10.31 8.43 8.36
N ASP A 244 11.20 9.24 8.93
CA ASP A 244 10.86 10.07 10.09
C ASP A 244 9.86 11.15 9.66
N GLU A 245 8.79 11.32 10.44
CA GLU A 245 7.76 12.33 10.21
C GLU A 245 8.31 13.75 10.39
N THR A 246 9.11 13.93 11.45
CA THR A 246 9.62 15.21 11.94
C THR A 246 11.02 15.05 12.53
N CYS A 247 11.81 16.12 12.56
CA CYS A 247 13.11 16.20 13.24
C CYS A 247 13.06 17.12 14.48
N PRO A 248 14.00 17.00 15.44
CA PRO A 248 13.94 17.73 16.71
C PRO A 248 14.17 19.25 16.56
N SER A 249 13.22 20.05 17.06
CA SER A 249 13.31 21.52 17.10
C SER A 249 13.82 22.04 18.45
N PRO A 250 14.63 23.13 18.48
CA PRO A 250 14.97 23.85 19.72
C PRO A 250 13.75 24.53 20.39
N ASP A 251 12.71 24.90 19.62
CA ASP A 251 11.41 25.30 20.17
C ASP A 251 10.43 24.11 20.07
N PRO A 252 9.96 23.53 21.20
CA PRO A 252 9.02 22.41 21.19
C PRO A 252 7.63 22.77 20.65
N ASN A 253 7.36 24.04 20.33
CA ASN A 253 6.14 24.50 19.65
C ASN A 253 6.32 24.60 18.13
N VAL A 254 7.46 24.19 17.56
CA VAL A 254 7.72 24.20 16.11
C VAL A 254 7.94 22.77 15.60
N ILE A 255 7.14 22.38 14.61
CA ILE A 255 7.31 21.14 13.85
C ILE A 255 8.19 21.42 12.63
N ILE A 256 9.26 20.64 12.48
CA ILE A 256 10.14 20.63 11.31
C ILE A 256 9.97 19.25 10.64
N PRO A 257 9.33 19.16 9.46
CA PRO A 257 9.13 17.89 8.75
C PRO A 257 10.47 17.27 8.31
N ASP A 258 10.68 15.96 8.43
CA ASP A 258 11.87 15.28 7.90
C ASP A 258 11.57 14.69 6.50
N ALA A 259 12.23 13.60 6.08
CA ALA A 259 12.05 13.02 4.75
C ALA A 259 10.74 12.21 4.61
N GLY A 260 10.19 11.65 5.70
CA GLY A 260 8.98 10.83 5.70
C GLY A 260 7.80 11.44 4.92
N PRO A 261 7.44 12.71 5.13
CA PRO A 261 6.40 13.41 4.36
C PRO A 261 6.64 13.47 2.84
N ILE A 262 7.89 13.62 2.41
CA ILE A 262 8.25 13.61 0.98
C ILE A 262 8.21 12.18 0.43
N VAL A 263 8.65 11.20 1.22
CA VAL A 263 8.56 9.77 0.89
C VAL A 263 7.08 9.34 0.77
N ALA A 264 6.20 9.78 1.68
CA ALA A 264 4.77 9.52 1.64
C ALA A 264 4.10 10.09 0.38
N ALA A 265 4.47 11.31 -0.04
CA ALA A 265 4.00 11.89 -1.30
C ALA A 265 4.46 11.07 -2.51
N VAL A 266 5.73 10.66 -2.58
CA VAL A 266 6.26 9.88 -3.70
C VAL A 266 5.69 8.45 -3.72
N ARG A 267 5.53 7.81 -2.55
CA ARG A 267 4.85 6.52 -2.37
C ARG A 267 3.42 6.58 -2.93
N CYS A 268 2.62 7.53 -2.46
CA CYS A 268 1.25 7.74 -2.94
C CYS A 268 1.20 8.02 -4.46
N ALA A 269 2.03 8.93 -4.96
CA ALA A 269 2.05 9.31 -6.37
C ALA A 269 2.52 8.21 -7.34
N SER A 270 3.24 7.19 -6.85
CA SER A 270 3.85 6.14 -7.68
C SER A 270 3.27 4.74 -7.47
N GLY A 271 2.51 4.51 -6.39
CA GLY A 271 2.06 3.17 -5.99
C GLY A 271 3.20 2.21 -5.62
N ARG A 272 4.39 2.73 -5.29
CA ARG A 272 5.58 1.93 -4.99
C ARG A 272 6.19 2.26 -3.63
N GLU A 273 6.58 1.20 -2.93
CA GLU A 273 7.31 1.28 -1.67
C GLU A 273 8.80 1.61 -1.88
N PRO A 274 9.40 2.43 -0.99
CA PRO A 274 10.84 2.67 -0.96
C PRO A 274 11.59 1.51 -0.32
N LEU A 275 12.86 1.34 -0.72
CA LEU A 275 13.86 0.72 0.16
C LEU A 275 14.41 1.81 1.09
N THR A 276 13.87 1.87 2.31
CA THR A 276 14.29 2.84 3.33
C THR A 276 15.57 2.37 4.02
N ILE A 277 16.56 3.26 4.06
CA ILE A 277 17.93 2.92 4.46
C ILE A 277 18.20 3.19 5.94
N GLY A 278 17.70 4.29 6.49
CA GLY A 278 17.90 4.69 7.89
C GLY A 278 17.23 3.80 8.93
N LYS A 279 17.49 4.07 10.21
CA LYS A 279 16.90 3.37 11.35
C LYS A 279 15.36 3.39 11.24
N PRO A 280 14.65 2.29 11.54
CA PRO A 280 15.14 1.05 12.14
C PRO A 280 15.64 -0.02 11.14
N ASN A 281 15.80 0.29 9.86
CA ASN A 281 15.98 -0.71 8.81
C ASN A 281 17.38 -1.36 8.79
N SER A 282 17.46 -2.60 8.31
CA SER A 282 18.71 -3.37 8.25
C SER A 282 19.81 -2.86 7.30
N PRO A 283 19.55 -2.14 6.18
CA PRO A 283 20.63 -1.69 5.28
C PRO A 283 21.72 -0.84 5.96
N ILE A 284 21.35 0.05 6.89
CA ILE A 284 22.31 0.84 7.68
C ILE A 284 23.00 0.02 8.78
N PHE A 285 22.32 -0.97 9.35
CA PHE A 285 22.94 -1.94 10.25
C PHE A 285 23.99 -2.80 9.53
N ASP A 286 23.69 -3.30 8.35
CA ASP A 286 24.63 -4.10 7.56
C ASP A 286 25.84 -3.29 7.10
N PHE A 287 25.66 -2.00 6.81
CA PHE A 287 26.80 -1.09 6.58
C PHE A 287 27.71 -1.00 7.82
N ILE A 288 27.13 -0.81 9.01
CA ILE A 288 27.87 -0.77 10.29
C ILE A 288 28.58 -2.12 10.53
N ARG A 289 27.88 -3.24 10.34
CA ARG A 289 28.43 -4.58 10.53
C ARG A 289 29.58 -4.87 9.56
N ARG A 290 29.44 -4.54 8.27
CA ARG A 290 30.50 -4.67 7.26
C ARG A 290 31.73 -3.81 7.59
N ARG A 291 31.52 -2.60 8.14
CA ARG A 291 32.61 -1.62 8.39
C ARG A 291 33.38 -1.85 9.69
N TRP A 292 32.72 -2.34 10.75
CA TRP A 292 33.33 -2.48 12.09
C TRP A 292 33.33 -3.89 12.67
N ASN A 293 32.71 -4.86 12.00
CA ASN A 293 32.53 -6.24 12.46
C ASN A 293 32.05 -6.31 13.92
N ILE A 294 30.93 -5.64 14.20
CA ILE A 294 30.35 -5.58 15.55
C ILE A 294 29.68 -6.90 15.95
N ASP A 295 29.79 -7.23 17.24
CA ASP A 295 28.98 -8.23 17.93
C ASP A 295 27.76 -7.52 18.54
N PRO A 296 26.52 -7.85 18.15
CA PRO A 296 25.33 -7.18 18.67
C PRO A 296 25.13 -7.33 20.17
N GLU A 297 25.39 -8.50 20.76
CA GLU A 297 25.16 -8.73 22.20
C GLU A 297 26.09 -7.86 23.08
N ARG A 298 27.25 -7.51 22.52
CA ARG A 298 28.28 -6.62 23.08
C ARG A 298 28.18 -5.18 22.52
N THR A 299 27.07 -4.83 21.89
CA THR A 299 26.78 -3.49 21.35
C THR A 299 25.57 -2.87 22.04
N MET A 300 25.61 -1.56 22.27
CA MET A 300 24.50 -0.79 22.84
C MET A 300 24.11 0.36 21.92
N MET A 301 22.83 0.42 21.54
CA MET A 301 22.20 1.55 20.86
C MET A 301 21.64 2.52 21.91
N ILE A 302 21.96 3.81 21.76
CA ILE A 302 21.53 4.91 22.62
C ILE A 302 20.77 5.93 21.76
N GLY A 303 19.54 6.24 22.14
CA GLY A 303 18.59 7.00 21.31
C GLY A 303 17.53 7.77 22.10
N ASP A 304 16.78 8.65 21.43
CA ASP A 304 15.68 9.44 22.02
C ASP A 304 14.29 8.97 21.51
N ARG A 305 14.25 8.04 20.54
CA ARG A 305 13.03 7.56 19.89
C ARG A 305 12.79 6.06 20.12
N THR A 306 11.57 5.69 20.51
CA THR A 306 11.25 4.26 20.72
C THR A 306 10.94 3.51 19.42
N ASN A 307 10.34 4.19 18.44
CA ASN A 307 9.98 3.66 17.13
C ASN A 307 11.19 3.49 16.18
N THR A 308 12.23 4.31 16.30
CA THR A 308 13.47 4.19 15.49
C THR A 308 14.62 3.57 16.28
N ASP A 309 15.16 4.21 17.34
CA ASP A 309 16.40 3.75 17.97
C ASP A 309 16.25 2.49 18.82
N VAL A 310 15.24 2.46 19.70
CA VAL A 310 15.01 1.28 20.57
C VAL A 310 14.56 0.09 19.72
N LYS A 311 13.80 0.33 18.65
CA LYS A 311 13.47 -0.68 17.65
C LYS A 311 14.71 -1.17 16.90
N PHE A 312 15.51 -0.27 16.33
CA PHE A 312 16.78 -0.60 15.63
C PHE A 312 17.71 -1.45 16.49
N GLY A 313 17.84 -1.10 17.77
CA GLY A 313 18.61 -1.87 18.74
C GLY A 313 18.07 -3.28 18.93
N ARG A 314 16.77 -3.41 19.24
CA ARG A 314 16.11 -4.70 19.51
C ARG A 314 16.06 -5.63 18.29
N ASP A 315 15.66 -5.12 17.14
CA ASP A 315 15.52 -5.88 15.89
C ASP A 315 16.83 -6.59 15.48
N HIS A 316 17.98 -5.97 15.79
CA HIS A 316 19.30 -6.48 15.46
C HIS A 316 20.04 -7.13 16.65
N GLY A 317 19.36 -7.37 17.78
CA GLY A 317 19.92 -8.07 18.95
C GLY A 317 20.87 -7.25 19.83
N MET A 318 20.87 -5.92 19.70
CA MET A 318 21.68 -5.01 20.51
C MET A 318 20.98 -4.64 21.84
N ARG A 319 21.77 -4.23 22.83
CA ARG A 319 21.21 -3.59 24.03
C ARG A 319 20.71 -2.20 23.69
N THR A 320 19.70 -1.71 24.43
CA THR A 320 19.06 -0.41 24.18
C THR A 320 19.05 0.45 25.43
N LEU A 321 19.29 1.75 25.25
CA LEU A 321 19.15 2.78 26.27
C LEU A 321 18.41 3.98 25.64
N LEU A 322 17.22 4.28 26.16
CA LEU A 322 16.47 5.48 25.78
C LEU A 322 16.90 6.65 26.68
N VAL A 323 17.14 7.82 26.10
CA VAL A 323 17.32 9.08 26.81
C VAL A 323 16.10 9.99 26.63
N LEU A 324 15.75 10.75 27.66
CA LEU A 324 14.56 11.61 27.70
C LEU A 324 14.88 13.08 27.35
N SER A 325 16.04 13.31 26.71
CA SER A 325 16.52 14.64 26.31
C SER A 325 16.03 15.11 24.94
N GLY A 326 15.37 14.22 24.19
CA GLY A 326 14.79 14.48 22.87
C GLY A 326 13.30 14.14 22.84
N CYS A 327 12.88 13.44 21.79
CA CYS A 327 11.49 13.35 21.34
C CYS A 327 10.56 12.61 22.29
N HIS A 328 10.90 11.40 22.77
CA HIS A 328 10.01 10.63 23.64
C HIS A 328 10.25 10.93 25.13
N GLN A 329 9.16 11.16 25.85
CA GLN A 329 9.11 11.32 27.30
C GLN A 329 8.55 10.05 27.97
N ILE A 330 8.41 10.07 29.31
CA ILE A 330 7.96 8.89 30.08
C ILE A 330 6.51 8.52 29.72
N GLU A 331 5.70 9.54 29.47
CA GLU A 331 4.31 9.46 29.06
C GLU A 331 4.14 8.63 27.77
N ASP A 332 5.00 8.86 26.77
CA ASP A 332 4.97 8.14 25.48
C ASP A 332 5.38 6.68 25.64
N ILE A 333 6.33 6.37 26.54
CA ILE A 333 6.67 4.99 26.90
C ILE A 333 5.46 4.29 27.53
N MET A 334 4.72 4.99 28.40
CA MET A 334 3.51 4.45 29.03
C MET A 334 2.35 4.30 28.05
N GLU A 335 2.25 5.13 27.02
CA GLU A 335 1.31 4.99 25.90
C GLU A 335 1.68 3.80 25.01
N ASN A 336 2.91 3.75 24.51
CA ASN A 336 3.40 2.66 23.65
C ASN A 336 3.36 1.29 24.37
N HIS A 337 3.61 1.23 25.68
CA HIS A 337 3.42 0.01 26.47
C HIS A 337 1.94 -0.37 26.65
N ARG A 338 1.02 0.61 26.76
CA ARG A 338 -0.43 0.35 26.79
C ARG A 338 -0.93 -0.14 25.44
N ASN A 339 -0.47 0.45 24.34
CA ASN A 339 -0.85 0.07 22.98
C ASN A 339 -0.28 -1.31 22.62
N GLY A 340 0.99 -1.58 22.95
CA GLY A 340 1.58 -2.92 22.82
C GLY A 340 0.88 -3.98 23.67
N LEU A 341 0.46 -3.65 24.90
CA LEU A 341 -0.40 -4.55 25.70
C LEU A 341 -1.78 -4.75 25.08
N LEU A 342 -2.40 -3.71 24.51
CA LEU A 342 -3.69 -3.80 23.83
C LEU A 342 -3.61 -4.69 22.58
N ASP A 343 -2.56 -4.57 21.77
CA ASP A 343 -2.37 -5.44 20.62
C ASP A 343 -2.00 -6.88 21.03
N MET A 344 -1.15 -7.06 22.05
CA MET A 344 -0.94 -8.39 22.64
C MET A 344 -2.25 -9.00 23.18
N MET A 345 -3.11 -8.21 23.83
CA MET A 345 -4.43 -8.64 24.30
C MET A 345 -5.36 -9.00 23.14
N LYS A 346 -5.41 -8.21 22.05
CA LYS A 346 -6.12 -8.57 20.81
C LYS A 346 -5.60 -9.90 20.24
N THR A 347 -4.29 -10.16 20.25
CA THR A 347 -3.70 -11.43 19.78
C THR A 347 -3.86 -12.61 20.75
N THR A 348 -4.38 -12.41 21.97
CA THR A 348 -4.59 -13.48 22.97
C THR A 348 -6.05 -13.71 23.34
N ASP A 349 -7.00 -12.94 22.80
CA ASP A 349 -8.43 -13.21 22.96
C ASP A 349 -8.92 -14.25 21.93
N SER A 350 -8.87 -15.52 22.31
CA SER A 350 -9.30 -16.67 21.49
C SER A 350 -10.83 -16.84 21.36
N THR A 351 -11.60 -15.74 21.48
CA THR A 351 -13.06 -15.74 21.31
C THR A 351 -13.53 -15.80 19.85
N ALA A 352 -12.65 -15.50 18.88
CA ALA A 352 -12.94 -15.64 17.44
C ALA A 352 -13.38 -17.05 17.00
N VAL A 353 -13.14 -18.07 17.84
CA VAL A 353 -13.45 -19.48 17.55
C VAL A 353 -14.60 -20.01 18.43
N ARG A 354 -15.38 -19.16 19.12
CA ARG A 354 -16.35 -19.66 20.13
C ARG A 354 -17.74 -19.03 20.26
N ASN A 355 -18.02 -17.87 19.67
CA ASN A 355 -19.29 -17.16 19.94
C ASN A 355 -20.36 -17.19 18.83
N CYS A 356 -20.12 -17.88 17.70
CA CYS A 356 -21.14 -18.06 16.65
C CYS A 356 -22.10 -19.24 16.94
N MET A 357 -22.79 -19.22 18.09
CA MET A 357 -23.93 -20.10 18.36
C MET A 357 -25.02 -19.42 19.21
N LEU A 358 -26.27 -19.50 18.73
CA LEU A 358 -27.54 -19.12 19.37
C LEU A 358 -27.80 -17.60 19.49
N SER A 359 -28.99 -17.06 19.15
CA SER A 359 -30.18 -17.68 18.53
C SER A 359 -31.28 -16.68 18.12
N SER A 360 -31.99 -17.00 17.03
CA SER A 360 -33.42 -16.69 16.76
C SER A 360 -33.86 -15.23 16.52
N PRO A 361 -35.08 -14.97 15.96
CA PRO A 361 -36.17 -15.91 15.62
C PRO A 361 -36.54 -15.99 14.11
N ALA A 362 -37.41 -16.95 13.78
CA ALA A 362 -37.87 -17.23 12.41
C ALA A 362 -39.15 -16.47 12.01
N TYR A 363 -39.40 -16.37 10.70
CA TYR A 363 -40.70 -16.03 10.12
C TYR A 363 -41.10 -17.06 9.04
N LYS A 364 -42.40 -17.33 8.86
CA LYS A 364 -42.92 -18.33 7.90
C LYS A 364 -44.26 -17.91 7.27
N SER A 365 -44.28 -17.83 5.94
CA SER A 365 -45.46 -17.94 5.07
C SER A 365 -44.95 -18.37 3.68
N LYS A 366 -45.16 -19.62 3.27
CA LYS A 366 -46.39 -20.18 2.65
C LYS A 366 -46.57 -19.81 1.18
N ASP A 367 -46.29 -20.81 0.35
CA ASP A 367 -46.98 -21.18 -0.89
C ASP A 367 -46.80 -20.26 -2.13
N GLY A 368 -45.88 -20.64 -3.05
CA GLY A 368 -45.69 -19.98 -4.36
C GLY A 368 -44.44 -20.46 -5.16
N HIS A 369 -44.52 -21.60 -5.86
CA HIS A 369 -43.47 -22.10 -6.79
C HIS A 369 -43.34 -21.16 -8.02
N PHE A 370 -42.24 -21.07 -8.79
CA PHE A 370 -41.19 -22.04 -9.22
C PHE A 370 -39.82 -21.33 -9.37
N SER A 371 -38.65 -21.98 -9.48
CA SER A 371 -38.28 -23.41 -9.44
C SER A 371 -36.90 -23.58 -8.79
N GLU A 372 -36.78 -24.52 -7.84
CA GLU A 372 -35.52 -24.82 -7.16
C GLU A 372 -34.70 -25.91 -7.88
N ASP A 373 -33.51 -25.58 -8.39
CA ASP A 373 -32.45 -26.57 -8.59
C ASP A 373 -31.05 -25.97 -8.43
N ILE A 374 -30.08 -26.83 -8.07
CA ILE A 374 -28.72 -26.51 -7.59
C ILE A 374 -28.74 -25.84 -6.19
N THR A 375 -28.17 -26.42 -5.12
CA THR A 375 -27.47 -27.71 -4.92
C THR A 375 -28.29 -28.65 -4.03
N LYS A 376 -28.76 -29.78 -4.58
CA LYS A 376 -29.37 -30.86 -3.78
C LYS A 376 -28.30 -31.92 -3.47
N PRO A 377 -28.08 -32.32 -2.20
CA PRO A 377 -27.08 -33.34 -1.86
C PRO A 377 -27.49 -34.71 -2.45
N LEU A 378 -26.60 -35.34 -3.21
CA LEU A 378 -26.93 -36.52 -4.01
C LEU A 378 -27.00 -37.80 -3.15
N GLY A 379 -28.19 -38.10 -2.63
CA GLY A 379 -28.45 -39.32 -1.87
C GLY A 379 -28.41 -40.60 -2.72
N PRO A 380 -28.28 -41.79 -2.10
CA PRO A 380 -28.15 -43.06 -2.82
C PRO A 380 -29.30 -43.41 -3.76
N GLU A 381 -30.53 -42.98 -3.47
CA GLU A 381 -31.69 -43.21 -4.35
C GLU A 381 -31.67 -42.25 -5.55
N SER A 382 -31.44 -40.96 -5.33
CA SER A 382 -31.30 -39.98 -6.43
C SER A 382 -30.10 -40.27 -7.34
N PHE A 383 -29.03 -40.89 -6.81
CA PHE A 383 -27.97 -41.44 -7.66
C PHE A 383 -28.47 -42.60 -8.54
N ARG A 384 -29.30 -43.52 -8.02
CA ARG A 384 -29.91 -44.59 -8.84
C ARG A 384 -30.86 -44.04 -9.91
N GLU A 385 -31.60 -42.99 -9.59
CA GLU A 385 -32.49 -42.29 -10.54
C GLU A 385 -31.71 -41.62 -11.69
N LEU A 386 -30.48 -41.18 -11.44
CA LEU A 386 -29.58 -40.58 -12.45
C LEU A 386 -28.90 -41.62 -13.37
N LEU A 387 -28.67 -42.85 -12.91
CA LEU A 387 -27.92 -43.88 -13.65
C LEU A 387 -28.49 -44.29 -15.02
N PRO A 388 -29.81 -44.26 -15.31
CA PRO A 388 -30.33 -44.50 -16.66
C PRO A 388 -29.89 -43.45 -17.68
N ASP A 389 -29.66 -42.21 -17.24
CA ASP A 389 -29.43 -41.06 -18.13
C ASP A 389 -27.94 -40.78 -18.42
N ILE A 390 -27.03 -41.34 -17.63
CA ILE A 390 -25.59 -41.14 -17.77
C ILE A 390 -24.93 -42.41 -18.30
N ASP A 391 -24.28 -42.36 -19.46
CA ASP A 391 -23.53 -43.49 -20.02
C ASP A 391 -22.05 -43.44 -19.64
N THR A 392 -21.50 -42.23 -19.47
CA THR A 392 -20.07 -42.00 -19.21
C THR A 392 -19.84 -41.18 -17.95
N PHE A 393 -18.91 -41.63 -17.13
CA PHE A 393 -18.39 -40.90 -15.98
C PHE A 393 -16.93 -40.53 -16.24
N ILE A 394 -16.62 -39.24 -16.17
CA ILE A 394 -15.25 -38.73 -16.10
C ILE A 394 -14.99 -38.36 -14.65
N PHE A 395 -13.95 -38.91 -14.05
CA PHE A 395 -13.52 -38.60 -12.69
C PHE A 395 -12.18 -37.87 -12.71
N ASP A 396 -12.01 -36.82 -11.90
CA ASP A 396 -10.67 -36.49 -11.40
C ASP A 396 -10.10 -37.66 -10.56
N ALA A 397 -8.80 -37.65 -10.27
CA ALA A 397 -8.13 -38.68 -9.50
C ALA A 397 -7.57 -38.22 -8.14
N ASP A 398 -6.96 -37.04 -8.07
CA ASP A 398 -6.09 -36.59 -6.96
C ASP A 398 -6.88 -35.67 -6.00
N GLY A 399 -7.75 -36.27 -5.17
CA GLY A 399 -8.78 -35.58 -4.37
C GLY A 399 -10.17 -36.23 -4.49
N VAL A 400 -10.36 -37.04 -5.55
CA VAL A 400 -11.62 -37.74 -5.86
C VAL A 400 -11.52 -39.27 -5.76
N LEU A 401 -10.40 -39.87 -6.21
CA LEU A 401 -10.18 -41.32 -6.17
C LEU A 401 -9.10 -41.71 -5.16
N TRP A 402 -8.08 -40.89 -4.96
CA TRP A 402 -6.98 -41.13 -4.02
C TRP A 402 -6.43 -39.82 -3.44
N LEU A 403 -5.70 -39.94 -2.34
CA LEU A 403 -4.85 -38.89 -1.77
C LEU A 403 -3.45 -39.48 -1.57
N GLY A 404 -2.43 -38.83 -2.13
CA GLY A 404 -1.05 -39.36 -2.09
C GLY A 404 -0.97 -40.74 -2.73
N ASP A 405 -0.70 -41.77 -1.91
CA ASP A 405 -0.58 -43.16 -2.32
C ASP A 405 -1.68 -44.09 -1.77
N ASP A 406 -2.74 -43.51 -1.16
CA ASP A 406 -3.90 -44.22 -0.56
C ASP A 406 -5.22 -43.92 -1.30
N ALA A 407 -6.12 -44.90 -1.42
CA ALA A 407 -7.42 -44.74 -2.07
C ALA A 407 -8.46 -44.08 -1.14
N ILE A 408 -9.25 -43.14 -1.66
CA ILE A 408 -10.30 -42.46 -0.89
C ILE A 408 -11.39 -43.48 -0.49
N PRO A 409 -11.84 -43.51 0.78
CA PRO A 409 -12.80 -44.51 1.26
C PRO A 409 -14.06 -44.63 0.40
N GLY A 410 -14.24 -45.80 -0.23
CA GLY A 410 -15.40 -46.12 -1.06
C GLY A 410 -15.24 -45.85 -2.56
N SER A 411 -14.23 -45.10 -3.00
CA SER A 411 -13.94 -44.82 -4.42
C SER A 411 -13.87 -46.10 -5.27
N VAL A 412 -13.01 -47.04 -4.87
CA VAL A 412 -12.85 -48.38 -5.48
C VAL A 412 -14.19 -49.09 -5.66
N ARG A 413 -15.05 -49.07 -4.62
CA ARG A 413 -16.37 -49.73 -4.64
C ARG A 413 -17.36 -49.06 -5.59
N LEU A 414 -17.32 -47.73 -5.73
CA LEU A 414 -18.15 -46.99 -6.67
C LEU A 414 -17.72 -47.27 -8.11
N ILE A 415 -16.41 -47.24 -8.37
CA ILE A 415 -15.83 -47.51 -9.68
C ILE A 415 -16.12 -48.96 -10.12
N ASP A 416 -15.88 -49.96 -9.27
CA ASP A 416 -16.23 -51.36 -9.56
C ASP A 416 -17.73 -51.54 -9.81
N PHE A 417 -18.59 -50.82 -9.09
CA PHE A 417 -20.03 -50.83 -9.34
C PHE A 417 -20.37 -50.29 -10.73
N LEU A 418 -19.85 -49.11 -11.11
CA LEU A 418 -20.07 -48.49 -12.42
C LEU A 418 -19.57 -49.39 -13.58
N VAL A 419 -18.37 -49.95 -13.43
CA VAL A 419 -17.78 -50.91 -14.38
C VAL A 419 -18.61 -52.19 -14.48
N LYS A 420 -19.17 -52.67 -13.36
CA LYS A 420 -20.06 -53.87 -13.32
C LYS A 420 -21.40 -53.61 -14.00
N ILE A 421 -21.98 -52.42 -13.88
CA ILE A 421 -23.21 -52.02 -14.60
C ILE A 421 -22.93 -51.50 -16.02
N LYS A 422 -21.70 -51.66 -16.53
CA LYS A 422 -21.27 -51.32 -17.91
C LYS A 422 -21.35 -49.82 -18.27
N LYS A 423 -21.17 -48.91 -17.30
CA LYS A 423 -20.91 -47.51 -17.63
C LYS A 423 -19.48 -47.33 -18.12
N GLN A 424 -19.25 -46.38 -19.02
CA GLN A 424 -17.90 -45.97 -19.41
C GLN A 424 -17.33 -45.14 -18.26
N VAL A 425 -16.07 -45.40 -17.88
CA VAL A 425 -15.34 -44.70 -16.83
C VAL A 425 -14.04 -44.20 -17.43
N ILE A 426 -13.78 -42.90 -17.30
CA ILE A 426 -12.56 -42.22 -17.73
C ILE A 426 -11.98 -41.50 -16.51
N ILE A 427 -10.66 -41.57 -16.33
CA ILE A 427 -9.96 -40.88 -15.24
C ILE A 427 -9.09 -39.78 -15.84
N LEU A 428 -9.29 -38.54 -15.38
CA LEU A 428 -8.73 -37.31 -15.92
C LEU A 428 -8.06 -36.49 -14.81
N THR A 429 -6.76 -36.72 -14.59
CA THR A 429 -5.94 -35.94 -13.64
C THR A 429 -5.20 -34.82 -14.39
N ASN A 430 -4.97 -33.69 -13.73
CA ASN A 430 -4.09 -32.63 -14.24
C ASN A 430 -2.60 -32.89 -13.97
N ASN A 431 -2.25 -33.96 -13.25
CA ASN A 431 -0.89 -34.25 -12.87
C ASN A 431 -0.07 -34.85 -14.04
N ALA A 432 0.91 -34.09 -14.54
CA ALA A 432 1.78 -34.46 -15.66
C ALA A 432 3.03 -35.25 -15.25
N THR A 433 3.27 -35.48 -13.95
CA THR A 433 4.55 -36.01 -13.45
C THR A 433 4.82 -37.47 -13.82
N LYS A 434 3.76 -38.22 -14.16
CA LYS A 434 3.74 -39.66 -14.44
C LYS A 434 2.96 -39.95 -15.71
N SER A 435 3.35 -40.98 -16.47
CA SER A 435 2.62 -41.45 -17.66
C SER A 435 1.35 -42.23 -17.30
N ARG A 436 0.45 -42.42 -18.26
CA ARG A 436 -0.73 -43.30 -18.10
C ARG A 436 -0.33 -44.72 -17.74
N ALA A 437 0.78 -45.22 -18.27
CA ALA A 437 1.39 -46.50 -17.89
C ALA A 437 1.81 -46.60 -16.42
N VAL A 438 2.16 -45.48 -15.78
CA VAL A 438 2.45 -45.43 -14.34
C VAL A 438 1.16 -45.26 -13.53
N TYR A 439 0.19 -44.49 -14.01
CA TYR A 439 -1.13 -44.37 -13.36
C TYR A 439 -1.96 -45.67 -13.40
N ALA A 440 -1.89 -46.45 -14.48
CA ALA A 440 -2.52 -47.78 -14.56
C ALA A 440 -1.94 -48.75 -13.51
N LYS A 441 -0.62 -48.70 -13.28
CA LYS A 441 0.05 -49.44 -12.20
C LYS A 441 -0.37 -48.92 -10.81
N LYS A 442 -0.59 -47.60 -10.65
CA LYS A 442 -1.15 -47.01 -9.41
C LYS A 442 -2.56 -47.54 -9.13
N LEU A 443 -3.45 -47.52 -10.13
CA LEU A 443 -4.82 -48.04 -10.04
C LEU A 443 -4.85 -49.51 -9.58
N ALA A 444 -4.05 -50.37 -10.23
CA ALA A 444 -3.95 -51.79 -9.87
C ALA A 444 -3.43 -51.99 -8.45
N ARG A 445 -2.41 -51.23 -8.02
CA ARG A 445 -1.87 -51.27 -6.65
C ARG A 445 -2.88 -50.79 -5.60
N LEU A 446 -3.72 -49.81 -5.95
CA LEU A 446 -4.82 -49.30 -5.11
C LEU A 446 -6.06 -50.20 -5.11
N GLY A 447 -6.07 -51.30 -5.86
CA GLY A 447 -7.17 -52.27 -5.89
C GLY A 447 -8.37 -51.87 -6.74
N PHE A 448 -8.25 -50.87 -7.63
CA PHE A 448 -9.28 -50.55 -8.62
C PHE A 448 -9.41 -51.66 -9.67
N SER A 449 -10.59 -51.72 -10.31
CA SER A 449 -10.92 -52.69 -11.36
C SER A 449 -9.81 -52.87 -12.39
N SER A 450 -9.44 -54.12 -12.70
CA SER A 450 -8.47 -54.47 -13.74
C SER A 450 -8.92 -54.18 -15.19
N LYS A 451 -10.09 -53.53 -15.34
CA LYS A 451 -10.60 -52.93 -16.58
C LYS A 451 -10.24 -51.45 -16.71
N LEU A 452 -9.64 -50.84 -15.69
CA LEU A 452 -9.07 -49.50 -15.78
C LEU A 452 -7.58 -49.59 -16.07
N ASP A 453 -7.25 -49.31 -17.31
CA ASP A 453 -5.95 -49.43 -17.92
C ASP A 453 -5.48 -48.07 -18.49
N GLU A 454 -4.41 -48.10 -19.29
CA GLU A 454 -3.86 -46.90 -19.95
C GLU A 454 -4.83 -46.25 -20.96
N ASP A 455 -5.84 -47.00 -21.40
CA ASP A 455 -6.93 -46.60 -22.29
C ASP A 455 -8.21 -46.21 -21.53
N SER A 456 -8.10 -46.09 -20.21
CA SER A 456 -9.09 -45.51 -19.30
C SER A 456 -8.60 -44.20 -18.65
N LEU A 457 -7.39 -43.75 -19.00
CA LEU A 457 -6.67 -42.64 -18.37
C LEU A 457 -6.37 -41.49 -19.33
N VAL A 458 -6.44 -40.27 -18.81
CA VAL A 458 -6.06 -39.02 -19.46
C VAL A 458 -5.28 -38.15 -18.46
N ASN A 459 -4.17 -37.59 -18.92
CA ASN A 459 -3.45 -36.53 -18.23
C ASN A 459 -2.71 -35.63 -19.24
N PRO A 460 -2.20 -34.45 -18.83
CA PRO A 460 -1.52 -33.55 -19.75
C PRO A 460 -0.36 -34.15 -20.54
N ALA A 461 0.39 -35.09 -19.97
CA ALA A 461 1.49 -35.75 -20.68
C ALA A 461 1.01 -36.44 -21.97
N ALA A 462 -0.08 -37.20 -21.89
CA ALA A 462 -0.70 -37.85 -23.03
C ALA A 462 -1.32 -36.85 -24.04
N VAL A 463 -1.89 -35.75 -23.54
CA VAL A 463 -2.50 -34.71 -24.40
C VAL A 463 -1.44 -33.87 -25.11
N ILE A 464 -0.30 -33.57 -24.47
CA ILE A 464 0.88 -32.95 -25.11
C ILE A 464 1.42 -33.86 -26.21
N ALA A 465 1.61 -35.16 -25.92
CA ALA A 465 2.10 -36.12 -26.91
C ALA A 465 1.18 -36.23 -28.15
N ASP A 466 -0.14 -36.34 -27.95
CA ASP A 466 -1.13 -36.32 -29.05
C ASP A 466 -1.16 -34.98 -29.80
N THR A 467 -0.97 -33.85 -29.11
CA THR A 467 -0.93 -32.51 -29.73
C THR A 467 0.30 -32.33 -30.61
N LEU A 468 1.48 -32.72 -30.13
CA LEU A 468 2.74 -32.67 -30.89
C LEU A 468 2.72 -33.62 -32.09
N TYR A 469 2.21 -34.85 -31.90
CA TYR A 469 2.03 -35.82 -32.97
C TYR A 469 1.09 -35.28 -34.07
N ARG A 470 -0.03 -34.64 -33.69
CA ARG A 470 -0.96 -33.99 -34.63
C ARG A 470 -0.38 -32.75 -35.31
N ALA A 471 0.51 -32.02 -34.65
CA ALA A 471 1.24 -30.89 -35.23
C ALA A 471 2.34 -31.32 -36.22
N GLY A 472 2.58 -32.63 -36.40
CA GLY A 472 3.66 -33.15 -37.24
C GLY A 472 5.05 -32.97 -36.63
N ILE A 473 5.14 -32.80 -35.30
CA ILE A 473 6.40 -32.68 -34.57
C ILE A 473 6.85 -34.09 -34.21
N THR A 474 7.25 -34.83 -35.24
CA THR A 474 7.76 -36.21 -35.19
C THR A 474 8.94 -36.36 -36.17
N GLY A 475 9.93 -37.19 -35.82
CA GLY A 475 11.13 -37.37 -36.65
C GLY A 475 12.03 -36.13 -36.68
N ASN A 476 11.91 -35.30 -37.71
CA ASN A 476 12.87 -34.24 -38.05
C ASN A 476 12.73 -32.95 -37.21
N LYS A 477 11.87 -32.92 -36.19
CA LYS A 477 11.72 -31.77 -35.29
C LYS A 477 11.78 -32.21 -33.84
N LYS A 478 12.55 -31.46 -33.05
CA LYS A 478 12.82 -31.73 -31.64
C LYS A 478 11.96 -30.84 -30.74
N VAL A 479 11.79 -31.26 -29.49
CA VAL A 479 11.04 -30.53 -28.46
C VAL A 479 11.97 -30.14 -27.31
N TYR A 480 12.08 -28.85 -26.99
CA TYR A 480 12.76 -28.42 -25.77
C TYR A 480 11.80 -28.62 -24.59
N LEU A 481 12.18 -29.46 -23.62
CA LEU A 481 11.28 -29.95 -22.57
C LEU A 481 11.76 -29.54 -21.18
N ILE A 482 11.07 -28.54 -20.62
CA ILE A 482 11.12 -28.23 -19.19
C ILE A 482 9.99 -29.03 -18.53
N GLY A 483 10.24 -30.30 -18.19
CA GLY A 483 9.17 -31.15 -17.64
C GLY A 483 9.56 -32.52 -17.11
N ALA A 484 8.68 -33.04 -16.24
CA ALA A 484 8.81 -34.30 -15.52
C ALA A 484 8.80 -35.56 -16.39
N GLN A 485 9.16 -36.69 -15.78
CA GLN A 485 9.29 -38.01 -16.41
C GLN A 485 8.03 -38.45 -17.18
N GLY A 486 6.83 -38.18 -16.65
CA GLY A 486 5.58 -38.57 -17.31
C GLY A 486 5.39 -37.99 -18.72
N VAL A 487 5.86 -36.76 -18.96
CA VAL A 487 5.81 -36.13 -20.29
C VAL A 487 6.78 -36.82 -21.26
N ARG A 488 7.97 -37.20 -20.77
CA ARG A 488 8.99 -37.94 -21.54
C ARG A 488 8.49 -39.33 -21.94
N ASP A 489 7.97 -40.10 -20.99
CA ASP A 489 7.40 -41.43 -21.22
C ASP A 489 6.34 -41.45 -22.36
N GLU A 490 5.44 -40.47 -22.40
CA GLU A 490 4.38 -40.38 -23.44
C GLU A 490 4.94 -39.86 -24.79
N MET A 491 5.99 -39.03 -24.78
CA MET A 491 6.72 -38.63 -26.00
C MET A 491 7.50 -39.81 -26.61
N ASP A 492 8.23 -40.55 -25.78
CA ASP A 492 8.98 -41.75 -26.17
C ASP A 492 8.05 -42.81 -26.78
N ALA A 493 6.86 -43.00 -26.20
CA ALA A 493 5.83 -43.91 -26.71
C ALA A 493 5.31 -43.55 -28.12
N LEU A 494 5.47 -42.29 -28.56
CA LEU A 494 5.11 -41.82 -29.91
C LEU A 494 6.34 -41.53 -30.80
N GLY A 495 7.56 -41.76 -30.33
CA GLY A 495 8.79 -41.48 -31.07
C GLY A 495 9.07 -39.98 -31.29
N ILE A 496 8.59 -39.12 -30.38
CA ILE A 496 8.84 -37.67 -30.40
C ILE A 496 10.21 -37.40 -29.77
N GLN A 497 11.12 -36.75 -30.50
CA GLN A 497 12.44 -36.39 -29.99
C GLN A 497 12.37 -35.16 -29.08
N TYR A 498 13.01 -35.22 -27.92
CA TYR A 498 13.07 -34.12 -26.94
C TYR A 498 14.47 -33.97 -26.33
N PHE A 499 14.75 -32.79 -25.77
CA PHE A 499 16.01 -32.44 -25.10
C PHE A 499 15.78 -31.38 -23.99
N GLY A 500 16.82 -31.01 -23.24
CA GLY A 500 16.71 -29.98 -22.18
C GLY A 500 16.09 -30.42 -20.83
N HIS A 501 15.92 -31.72 -20.59
CA HIS A 501 15.31 -32.23 -19.35
C HIS A 501 16.35 -32.54 -18.26
N GLY A 502 16.00 -32.43 -16.97
CA GLY A 502 16.94 -32.68 -15.88
C GLY A 502 17.91 -31.51 -15.64
N PRO A 503 18.97 -31.66 -14.82
CA PRO A 503 19.88 -30.56 -14.53
C PRO A 503 20.71 -30.17 -15.75
N GLU A 504 20.84 -28.87 -16.01
CA GLU A 504 21.83 -28.31 -16.94
C GLU A 504 23.26 -28.59 -16.46
N PRO A 505 24.28 -28.61 -17.35
CA PRO A 505 25.68 -28.69 -16.96
C PRO A 505 26.05 -27.54 -16.01
N GLN A 506 26.87 -27.82 -14.99
CA GLN A 506 27.35 -26.76 -14.09
C GLN A 506 28.30 -25.83 -14.84
N ASP A 507 27.92 -24.56 -14.97
CA ASP A 507 28.86 -23.52 -15.36
C ASP A 507 29.97 -23.39 -14.28
N HIS A 508 31.19 -23.16 -14.73
CA HIS A 508 32.38 -22.95 -13.93
C HIS A 508 33.02 -21.57 -14.20
N SER A 509 32.33 -20.71 -14.97
CA SER A 509 32.70 -19.30 -15.17
C SER A 509 32.53 -18.48 -13.88
N ASP A 510 33.18 -17.31 -13.83
CA ASP A 510 33.09 -16.38 -12.71
C ASP A 510 31.84 -15.46 -12.76
N GLY A 511 30.89 -15.77 -13.64
CA GLY A 511 29.64 -15.02 -13.82
C GLY A 511 29.78 -13.70 -14.60
N SER A 512 30.99 -13.30 -15.02
CA SER A 512 31.21 -12.01 -15.68
C SER A 512 30.81 -11.97 -17.16
N ALA A 513 30.87 -13.11 -17.87
CA ALA A 513 30.60 -13.20 -19.32
C ALA A 513 29.16 -13.61 -19.68
N PHE A 514 28.36 -14.02 -18.69
CA PHE A 514 27.15 -14.84 -18.83
C PHE A 514 26.03 -14.24 -19.72
N MET A 515 25.98 -12.90 -19.87
CA MET A 515 24.77 -12.23 -20.36
C MET A 515 24.64 -12.13 -21.90
N PHE A 516 25.66 -12.51 -22.67
CA PHE A 516 25.70 -12.25 -24.12
C PHE A 516 26.00 -13.46 -25.02
N ASP A 517 26.72 -14.47 -24.53
CA ASP A 517 26.96 -15.72 -25.26
C ASP A 517 26.15 -16.85 -24.63
N ILE A 518 25.18 -17.40 -25.37
CA ILE A 518 24.45 -18.62 -25.01
C ILE A 518 24.57 -19.66 -26.12
N GLU A 519 25.16 -20.81 -25.79
CA GLU A 519 25.22 -21.96 -26.70
C GLU A 519 23.87 -22.70 -26.66
N LEU A 520 23.21 -22.77 -27.82
CA LEU A 520 21.97 -23.53 -28.01
C LEU A 520 22.34 -24.95 -28.48
N GLU A 521 21.83 -25.96 -27.79
CA GLU A 521 22.07 -27.39 -28.10
C GLU A 521 21.61 -27.79 -29.51
N GLU A 522 20.64 -27.06 -30.07
CA GLU A 522 19.97 -27.37 -31.33
C GLU A 522 19.72 -26.08 -32.13
N ASP A 523 19.63 -26.19 -33.47
CA ASP A 523 19.23 -25.05 -34.30
C ASP A 523 17.75 -24.69 -34.02
N PRO A 524 17.41 -23.41 -33.72
CA PRO A 524 16.03 -22.99 -33.44
C PRO A 524 15.02 -23.30 -34.56
N SER A 525 15.47 -23.54 -35.79
CA SER A 525 14.61 -23.97 -36.90
C SER A 525 14.22 -25.45 -36.85
N GLU A 526 15.03 -26.31 -36.19
CA GLU A 526 14.73 -27.73 -35.92
C GLU A 526 13.83 -27.92 -34.68
N VAL A 527 13.76 -26.93 -33.78
CA VAL A 527 12.90 -26.99 -32.60
C VAL A 527 11.44 -26.71 -32.98
N GLY A 528 10.60 -27.75 -32.90
CA GLY A 528 9.18 -27.69 -33.24
C GLY A 528 8.29 -27.17 -32.10
N ALA A 529 8.70 -27.38 -30.85
CA ALA A 529 7.98 -26.88 -29.68
C ALA A 529 8.90 -26.66 -28.47
N VAL A 530 8.48 -25.75 -27.60
CA VAL A 530 8.88 -25.71 -26.20
C VAL A 530 7.70 -26.19 -25.35
N VAL A 531 7.93 -27.23 -24.55
CA VAL A 531 6.98 -27.79 -23.60
C VAL A 531 7.41 -27.42 -22.19
N VAL A 532 6.48 -26.85 -21.41
CA VAL A 532 6.72 -26.45 -20.03
C VAL A 532 5.70 -27.09 -19.09
N GLY A 533 6.21 -27.71 -18.03
CA GLY A 533 5.46 -28.31 -16.93
C GLY A 533 6.31 -28.33 -15.66
N TYR A 534 5.93 -29.16 -14.68
CA TYR A 534 6.71 -29.33 -13.46
C TYR A 534 8.12 -29.86 -13.77
N GLU A 535 9.15 -29.09 -13.42
CA GLU A 535 10.56 -29.48 -13.46
C GLU A 535 11.23 -29.02 -12.16
N LYS A 536 11.90 -29.95 -11.48
CA LYS A 536 12.62 -29.73 -10.21
C LYS A 536 14.03 -29.16 -10.42
N HIS A 537 14.51 -29.15 -11.66
CA HIS A 537 15.77 -28.57 -12.10
C HIS A 537 15.50 -27.41 -13.06
N PHE A 538 14.65 -26.46 -12.66
CA PHE A 538 14.41 -25.24 -13.44
C PHE A 538 15.36 -24.14 -12.97
N ASP A 539 16.04 -23.52 -13.93
CA ASP A 539 17.07 -22.51 -13.71
C ASP A 539 17.06 -21.44 -14.83
N TYR A 540 17.97 -20.47 -14.72
CA TYR A 540 18.05 -19.35 -15.65
C TYR A 540 18.63 -19.74 -17.04
N HIS A 541 19.46 -20.79 -17.16
CA HIS A 541 19.88 -21.29 -18.47
C HIS A 541 18.67 -21.87 -19.22
N LYS A 542 17.82 -22.66 -18.54
CA LYS A 542 16.60 -23.20 -19.15
C LYS A 542 15.64 -22.12 -19.60
N LEU A 543 15.46 -21.09 -18.77
CA LEU A 543 14.65 -19.93 -19.11
C LEU A 543 15.17 -19.21 -20.36
N MET A 544 16.49 -19.00 -20.45
CA MET A 544 17.13 -18.39 -21.62
C MET A 544 16.99 -19.25 -22.88
N LYS A 545 17.27 -20.55 -22.81
CA LYS A 545 17.12 -21.50 -23.94
C LYS A 545 15.68 -21.54 -24.45
N ALA A 546 14.70 -21.74 -23.56
CA ALA A 546 13.28 -21.72 -23.91
C ALA A 546 12.85 -20.40 -24.58
N SER A 547 13.30 -19.27 -24.04
CA SER A 547 12.94 -17.95 -24.57
C SER A 547 13.52 -17.69 -25.96
N ASN A 548 14.73 -18.20 -26.25
CA ASN A 548 15.35 -18.13 -27.57
C ASN A 548 14.65 -19.03 -28.60
N TYR A 549 14.37 -20.30 -28.26
CA TYR A 549 13.62 -21.19 -29.17
C TYR A 549 12.21 -20.65 -29.49
N LEU A 550 11.54 -20.02 -28.51
CA LEU A 550 10.23 -19.38 -28.70
C LEU A 550 10.25 -18.10 -29.55
N GLN A 551 11.42 -17.55 -29.89
CA GLN A 551 11.47 -16.49 -30.92
C GLN A 551 11.13 -17.04 -32.31
N HIS A 552 11.44 -18.30 -32.60
CA HIS A 552 11.22 -18.88 -33.92
C HIS A 552 9.71 -18.99 -34.25
N PRO A 553 9.20 -18.40 -35.35
CA PRO A 553 7.75 -18.27 -35.60
C PRO A 553 6.94 -19.57 -35.68
N HIS A 554 7.60 -20.70 -35.91
CA HIS A 554 6.97 -22.02 -36.05
C HIS A 554 7.23 -22.96 -34.86
N CYS A 555 7.78 -22.45 -33.75
CA CYS A 555 7.91 -23.18 -32.51
C CYS A 555 6.62 -23.02 -31.67
N LEU A 556 5.95 -24.12 -31.33
CA LEU A 556 4.77 -24.09 -30.45
C LEU A 556 5.19 -23.89 -28.98
N PHE A 557 4.43 -23.09 -28.21
CA PHE A 557 4.53 -23.06 -26.76
C PHE A 557 3.38 -23.88 -26.17
N LEU A 558 3.70 -24.98 -25.47
CA LEU A 558 2.70 -25.83 -24.80
C LEU A 558 2.93 -25.84 -23.29
N ALA A 559 1.86 -25.75 -22.51
CA ALA A 559 1.87 -25.87 -21.04
C ALA A 559 1.05 -27.08 -20.57
N THR A 560 1.46 -27.72 -19.46
CA THR A 560 0.80 -28.95 -19.00
C THR A 560 -0.59 -28.70 -18.41
N ASN A 561 -0.74 -27.89 -17.36
CA ASN A 561 -2.00 -27.74 -16.61
C ASN A 561 -2.23 -26.30 -16.14
N GLU A 562 -3.37 -26.07 -15.50
CA GLU A 562 -3.71 -24.80 -14.83
C GLU A 562 -3.70 -24.89 -13.31
N ASP A 563 -3.21 -26.00 -12.76
CA ASP A 563 -3.12 -26.22 -11.33
C ASP A 563 -1.91 -25.47 -10.76
N GLU A 564 -2.17 -24.51 -9.88
CA GLU A 564 -1.15 -23.76 -9.15
C GLU A 564 -0.45 -24.59 -8.07
N THR A 565 -1.15 -25.57 -7.48
CA THR A 565 -0.62 -26.47 -6.45
C THR A 565 -1.06 -27.92 -6.62
N CYS A 566 -0.13 -28.84 -6.42
CA CYS A 566 -0.39 -30.29 -6.36
C CYS A 566 -0.82 -30.67 -4.93
N PRO A 567 -1.99 -31.32 -4.73
CA PRO A 567 -2.46 -31.71 -3.41
C PRO A 567 -1.57 -32.80 -2.78
N GLY A 568 -1.12 -32.56 -1.56
CA GLY A 568 -0.26 -33.46 -0.79
C GLY A 568 -0.95 -34.10 0.41
N PRO A 569 -0.38 -35.17 1.00
CA PRO A 569 -0.92 -35.80 2.22
C PRO A 569 -0.68 -34.97 3.50
N ASN A 570 0.06 -33.86 3.41
CA ASN A 570 0.15 -32.85 4.46
C ASN A 570 -0.40 -31.52 3.89
N PRO A 571 -1.51 -30.96 4.41
CA PRO A 571 -2.06 -29.70 3.94
C PRO A 571 -1.15 -28.48 4.24
N ASP A 572 -0.24 -28.59 5.21
CA ASP A 572 0.66 -27.49 5.60
C ASP A 572 1.80 -27.24 4.58
N ILE A 573 1.92 -28.07 3.53
CA ILE A 573 3.01 -28.02 2.55
C ILE A 573 2.47 -27.68 1.15
N ILE A 574 2.55 -26.39 0.80
CA ILE A 574 2.30 -25.92 -0.56
C ILE A 574 3.39 -26.46 -1.49
N THR A 575 2.99 -27.28 -2.47
CA THR A 575 3.86 -27.78 -3.54
C THR A 575 3.44 -27.15 -4.87
N PRO A 576 4.21 -26.16 -5.39
CA PRO A 576 3.88 -25.52 -6.67
C PRO A 576 3.89 -26.51 -7.83
N ASP A 577 2.89 -26.42 -8.71
CA ASP A 577 2.87 -27.09 -10.01
C ASP A 577 3.00 -26.03 -11.13
N ALA A 578 2.82 -26.43 -12.39
CA ALA A 578 3.10 -25.60 -13.56
C ALA A 578 2.03 -24.54 -13.88
N GLY A 579 0.85 -24.61 -13.25
CA GLY A 579 -0.37 -24.02 -13.79
C GLY A 579 -0.80 -22.65 -13.26
N LEU A 580 -1.72 -22.04 -14.01
CA LEU A 580 -2.25 -20.70 -13.85
C LEU A 580 -2.89 -20.45 -12.48
N SER A 581 -2.16 -19.71 -11.65
CA SER A 581 -2.59 -19.21 -10.36
C SER A 581 -3.78 -18.26 -10.47
N THR A 582 -4.76 -18.59 -9.64
CA THR A 582 -5.97 -17.82 -9.33
C THR A 582 -5.97 -17.36 -7.86
N HIS A 583 -5.11 -17.92 -7.01
CA HIS A 583 -4.98 -17.51 -5.61
C HIS A 583 -4.01 -16.32 -5.47
N PHE A 584 -4.55 -15.17 -5.06
CA PHE A 584 -3.73 -14.00 -4.74
C PHE A 584 -2.77 -14.28 -3.57
N LEU A 585 -1.46 -14.16 -3.83
CA LEU A 585 -0.54 -13.70 -2.79
C LEU A 585 -0.90 -12.23 -2.49
N PRO A 586 -1.15 -11.83 -1.22
CA PRO A 586 -1.79 -10.55 -0.87
C PRO A 586 -0.90 -9.29 -1.06
N PHE A 587 0.13 -9.36 -1.90
CA PHE A 587 1.11 -8.29 -2.14
C PHE A 587 1.57 -8.21 -3.61
N THR A 588 0.64 -8.08 -4.56
CA THR A 588 0.93 -7.59 -5.93
C THR A 588 -0.15 -6.62 -6.44
N PRO A 589 0.19 -5.42 -6.94
CA PRO A 589 -0.78 -4.39 -7.34
C PRO A 589 -1.15 -4.46 -8.84
N THR A 590 -1.35 -5.66 -9.40
CA THR A 590 -1.74 -5.84 -10.81
C THR A 590 -2.77 -6.96 -10.98
N PRO A 591 -4.08 -6.65 -10.98
CA PRO A 591 -5.09 -7.59 -11.46
C PRO A 591 -4.99 -7.80 -12.99
N ASN A 592 -5.83 -8.70 -13.53
CA ASN A 592 -6.06 -8.88 -14.97
C ASN A 592 -4.92 -9.41 -15.85
N ARG A 593 -4.06 -10.29 -15.31
CA ARG A 593 -3.68 -11.53 -16.03
C ARG A 593 -3.68 -12.72 -15.08
N PRO A 594 -4.17 -13.91 -15.50
CA PRO A 594 -3.87 -15.13 -14.77
C PRO A 594 -2.35 -15.33 -14.76
N ILE A 595 -1.80 -15.66 -13.59
CA ILE A 595 -0.36 -15.73 -13.33
C ILE A 595 0.05 -17.19 -13.52
N PRO A 596 0.81 -17.59 -14.56
CA PRO A 596 1.13 -19.00 -14.75
C PRO A 596 1.94 -19.54 -13.58
N GLY A 597 1.99 -20.86 -13.41
CA GLY A 597 2.83 -21.46 -12.37
C GLY A 597 4.28 -21.03 -12.61
N PRO A 598 5.12 -20.88 -11.58
CA PRO A 598 6.33 -20.06 -11.61
C PRO A 598 7.27 -20.36 -12.79
N ILE A 599 7.32 -21.62 -13.23
CA ILE A 599 8.08 -22.07 -14.41
C ILE A 599 7.46 -21.55 -15.73
N VAL A 600 6.16 -21.75 -15.94
CA VAL A 600 5.44 -21.26 -17.14
C VAL A 600 5.40 -19.72 -17.15
N ALA A 601 5.33 -19.07 -15.98
CA ALA A 601 5.28 -17.61 -15.87
C ALA A 601 6.61 -16.99 -16.27
N ALA A 602 7.72 -17.56 -15.82
CA ALA A 602 9.05 -17.16 -16.24
C ALA A 602 9.18 -17.27 -17.77
N VAL A 603 8.87 -18.44 -18.35
CA VAL A 603 9.00 -18.66 -19.81
C VAL A 603 8.05 -17.75 -20.62
N ARG A 604 6.80 -17.54 -20.17
CA ARG A 604 5.89 -16.56 -20.79
C ARG A 604 6.48 -15.15 -20.77
N CYS A 605 6.93 -14.70 -19.61
CA CYS A 605 7.41 -13.33 -19.40
C CYS A 605 8.69 -13.05 -20.21
N ALA A 606 9.63 -13.99 -20.25
CA ALA A 606 10.89 -13.84 -20.96
C ALA A 606 10.78 -14.06 -22.48
N SER A 607 9.83 -14.87 -22.96
CA SER A 607 9.63 -15.12 -24.40
C SER A 607 8.66 -14.15 -25.09
N GLY A 608 7.72 -13.55 -24.34
CA GLY A 608 6.60 -12.78 -24.87
C GLY A 608 5.51 -13.61 -25.57
N ARG A 609 5.56 -14.95 -25.49
CA ARG A 609 4.55 -15.86 -26.05
C ARG A 609 3.57 -16.31 -24.98
N GLU A 610 2.27 -16.38 -25.30
CA GLU A 610 1.29 -17.11 -24.47
C GLU A 610 1.32 -18.62 -24.81
N PRO A 611 1.18 -19.53 -23.83
CA PRO A 611 1.17 -20.97 -24.05
C PRO A 611 -0.21 -21.50 -24.48
N ILE A 612 -0.22 -22.64 -25.16
CA ILE A 612 -1.41 -23.50 -25.28
C ILE A 612 -1.39 -24.48 -24.10
N THR A 613 -2.20 -24.23 -23.08
CA THR A 613 -2.35 -25.16 -21.93
C THR A 613 -3.25 -26.33 -22.31
N VAL A 614 -2.82 -27.56 -22.01
CA VAL A 614 -3.54 -28.77 -22.47
C VAL A 614 -4.41 -29.47 -21.44
N GLY A 615 -4.15 -29.29 -20.14
CA GLY A 615 -4.94 -29.87 -19.04
C GLY A 615 -6.30 -29.21 -18.81
N LYS A 616 -7.10 -29.76 -17.90
CA LYS A 616 -8.34 -29.13 -17.40
C LYS A 616 -8.03 -27.71 -16.91
N PRO A 617 -8.96 -26.74 -17.07
CA PRO A 617 -10.28 -26.85 -17.69
C PRO A 617 -10.27 -26.80 -19.24
N ASN A 618 -9.12 -26.79 -19.90
CA ASN A 618 -9.02 -26.42 -21.32
C ASN A 618 -9.56 -27.45 -22.31
N THR A 619 -9.98 -26.92 -23.46
CA THR A 619 -10.51 -27.68 -24.60
C THR A 619 -9.57 -28.78 -25.14
N PRO A 620 -8.23 -28.69 -25.16
CA PRO A 620 -7.40 -29.79 -25.69
C PRO A 620 -7.58 -31.12 -24.95
N ALA A 621 -7.75 -31.12 -23.63
CA ALA A 621 -8.08 -32.32 -22.85
C ALA A 621 -9.47 -32.87 -23.20
N PHE A 622 -10.48 -32.00 -23.30
CA PHE A 622 -11.83 -32.40 -23.71
C PHE A 622 -11.83 -32.97 -25.13
N ASP A 623 -11.09 -32.35 -26.04
CA ASP A 623 -11.07 -32.73 -27.45
C ASP A 623 -10.27 -34.02 -27.68
N TYR A 624 -9.22 -34.27 -26.88
CA TYR A 624 -8.58 -35.58 -26.76
C TYR A 624 -9.60 -36.66 -26.34
N ILE A 625 -10.39 -36.38 -25.29
CA ILE A 625 -11.42 -37.31 -24.80
C ILE A 625 -12.49 -37.58 -25.87
N ARG A 626 -13.01 -36.52 -26.49
CA ARG A 626 -14.01 -36.58 -27.55
C ARG A 626 -13.52 -37.41 -28.75
N ARG A 627 -12.25 -37.24 -29.15
CA ARG A 627 -11.61 -38.03 -30.22
C ARG A 627 -11.48 -39.51 -29.86
N ARG A 628 -11.09 -39.86 -28.63
CA ARG A 628 -10.76 -41.24 -28.24
C ARG A 628 -11.96 -42.07 -27.79
N TRP A 629 -12.86 -41.54 -26.95
CA TRP A 629 -13.99 -42.30 -26.40
C TRP A 629 -15.35 -41.98 -27.03
N ARG A 630 -15.46 -40.93 -27.87
CA ARG A 630 -16.70 -40.51 -28.58
C ARG A 630 -17.90 -40.27 -27.67
N ILE A 631 -17.66 -39.61 -26.54
CA ILE A 631 -18.67 -39.29 -25.53
C ILE A 631 -19.83 -38.43 -26.06
N ASN A 632 -21.02 -38.60 -25.47
CA ASN A 632 -22.15 -37.67 -25.62
C ASN A 632 -22.21 -36.75 -24.39
N PRO A 633 -21.99 -35.42 -24.51
CA PRO A 633 -21.99 -34.49 -23.38
C PRO A 633 -23.20 -34.59 -22.45
N GLU A 634 -24.42 -34.60 -23.01
CA GLU A 634 -25.68 -34.62 -22.25
C GLU A 634 -25.85 -35.88 -21.37
N ARG A 635 -25.18 -36.97 -21.77
CA ARG A 635 -25.18 -38.28 -21.10
C ARG A 635 -23.82 -38.60 -20.46
N THR A 636 -23.02 -37.57 -20.21
CA THR A 636 -21.71 -37.64 -19.54
C THR A 636 -21.73 -36.79 -18.27
N ILE A 637 -21.08 -37.26 -17.22
CA ILE A 637 -20.89 -36.51 -15.98
C ILE A 637 -19.40 -36.35 -15.66
N MET A 638 -18.98 -35.13 -15.31
CA MET A 638 -17.68 -34.83 -14.72
C MET A 638 -17.80 -34.84 -13.20
N VAL A 639 -16.92 -35.59 -12.52
CA VAL A 639 -16.85 -35.73 -11.07
C VAL A 639 -15.51 -35.17 -10.60
N GLY A 640 -15.53 -34.19 -9.69
CA GLY A 640 -14.35 -33.40 -9.33
C GLY A 640 -14.38 -32.88 -7.89
N ASP A 641 -13.24 -32.42 -7.37
CA ASP A 641 -13.11 -31.77 -6.05
C ASP A 641 -12.82 -30.26 -6.17
N ARG A 642 -12.61 -29.74 -7.39
CA ARG A 642 -12.27 -28.34 -7.67
C ARG A 642 -13.33 -27.66 -8.57
N THR A 643 -13.84 -26.49 -8.16
CA THR A 643 -14.84 -25.78 -8.95
C THR A 643 -14.23 -25.09 -10.18
N ASN A 644 -13.06 -24.45 -9.99
CA ASN A 644 -12.33 -23.72 -11.03
C ASN A 644 -11.75 -24.61 -12.14
N THR A 645 -11.43 -25.88 -11.87
CA THR A 645 -10.92 -26.81 -12.89
C THR A 645 -11.95 -27.86 -13.32
N ASP A 646 -12.52 -28.68 -12.42
CA ASP A 646 -13.38 -29.81 -12.80
C ASP A 646 -14.80 -29.42 -13.14
N ILE A 647 -15.45 -28.65 -12.27
CA ILE A 647 -16.84 -28.22 -12.50
C ILE A 647 -16.89 -27.25 -13.69
N LYS A 648 -15.88 -26.40 -13.83
CA LYS A 648 -15.64 -25.60 -15.04
C LYS A 648 -15.43 -26.47 -16.28
N PHE A 649 -14.53 -27.47 -16.24
CA PHE A 649 -14.32 -28.39 -17.37
C PHE A 649 -15.62 -29.08 -17.82
N GLY A 650 -16.46 -29.49 -16.86
CA GLY A 650 -17.78 -30.05 -17.15
C GLY A 650 -18.73 -29.03 -17.78
N ARG A 651 -18.89 -27.86 -17.16
CA ARG A 651 -19.82 -26.80 -17.60
C ARG A 651 -19.47 -26.26 -18.98
N ASP A 652 -18.19 -25.94 -19.21
CA ASP A 652 -17.69 -25.36 -20.47
C ASP A 652 -17.92 -26.29 -21.68
N HIS A 653 -17.99 -27.60 -21.45
CA HIS A 653 -18.14 -28.62 -22.48
C HIS A 653 -19.52 -29.32 -22.47
N GLY A 654 -20.50 -28.78 -21.74
CA GLY A 654 -21.89 -29.26 -21.73
C GLY A 654 -22.11 -30.60 -21.03
N LEU A 655 -21.23 -30.97 -20.10
CA LEU A 655 -21.36 -32.17 -19.26
C LEU A 655 -22.21 -31.86 -18.02
N LYS A 656 -22.86 -32.88 -17.47
CA LYS A 656 -23.37 -32.76 -16.08
C LYS A 656 -22.18 -32.75 -15.12
N THR A 657 -22.34 -32.17 -13.94
CA THR A 657 -21.25 -32.01 -12.96
C THR A 657 -21.63 -32.54 -11.58
N LEU A 658 -20.66 -33.14 -10.89
CA LEU A 658 -20.77 -33.58 -9.50
C LEU A 658 -19.52 -33.15 -8.73
N LEU A 659 -19.67 -32.21 -7.79
CA LEU A 659 -18.60 -31.88 -6.85
C LEU A 659 -18.59 -32.89 -5.70
N VAL A 660 -17.41 -33.35 -5.30
CA VAL A 660 -17.19 -34.16 -4.10
C VAL A 660 -16.31 -33.42 -3.10
N LEU A 661 -16.73 -33.41 -1.83
CA LEU A 661 -16.06 -32.69 -0.74
C LEU A 661 -14.99 -33.56 -0.06
N SER A 662 -14.23 -34.33 -0.85
CA SER A 662 -13.16 -35.23 -0.40
C SER A 662 -11.75 -34.72 -0.69
N GLY A 663 -11.64 -33.58 -1.36
CA GLY A 663 -10.39 -32.93 -1.75
C GLY A 663 -10.38 -31.45 -1.36
N CYS A 664 -10.13 -30.56 -2.32
CA CYS A 664 -9.72 -29.20 -2.08
C CYS A 664 -10.84 -28.25 -1.63
N HIS A 665 -12.06 -28.40 -2.14
CA HIS A 665 -13.18 -27.50 -1.82
C HIS A 665 -14.14 -28.10 -0.78
N GLN A 666 -14.55 -27.29 0.19
CA GLN A 666 -15.57 -27.58 1.19
C GLN A 666 -16.96 -27.04 0.77
N LEU A 667 -17.98 -27.22 1.61
CA LEU A 667 -19.36 -26.83 1.28
C LEU A 667 -19.51 -25.30 1.16
N GLU A 668 -18.72 -24.55 1.94
CA GLU A 668 -18.63 -23.09 1.90
C GLU A 668 -18.17 -22.55 0.52
N ASP A 669 -17.17 -23.18 -0.11
CA ASP A 669 -16.65 -22.74 -1.42
C ASP A 669 -17.66 -22.94 -2.57
N VAL A 670 -18.68 -23.79 -2.34
CA VAL A 670 -19.83 -23.98 -3.24
C VAL A 670 -20.86 -22.87 -3.08
N THR A 671 -20.93 -22.21 -1.92
CA THR A 671 -21.77 -21.02 -1.72
C THR A 671 -21.17 -19.77 -2.35
N ASP A 672 -19.86 -19.64 -2.43
CA ASP A 672 -19.20 -18.48 -3.07
C ASP A 672 -19.23 -18.56 -4.61
N ASN A 673 -19.26 -19.77 -5.19
CA ASN A 673 -19.44 -19.97 -6.63
C ASN A 673 -20.84 -19.61 -7.18
N ARG A 674 -21.72 -19.00 -6.38
CA ARG A 674 -23.07 -18.59 -6.78
C ARG A 674 -23.10 -17.39 -7.73
N ILE A 675 -22.09 -16.52 -7.68
CA ILE A 675 -22.18 -15.16 -8.25
C ILE A 675 -21.59 -15.08 -9.68
N HIS A 676 -21.77 -16.16 -10.43
CA HIS A 676 -21.86 -16.16 -11.89
C HIS A 676 -23.31 -16.42 -12.37
N GLY A 677 -24.29 -16.14 -11.50
CA GLY A 677 -25.72 -16.09 -11.81
C GLY A 677 -26.35 -14.69 -11.73
N ASP A 678 -25.86 -13.82 -10.84
CA ASP A 678 -26.57 -12.58 -10.46
C ASP A 678 -25.99 -11.27 -11.04
N PHE A 679 -25.00 -11.34 -11.95
CA PHE A 679 -24.69 -10.19 -12.80
C PHE A 679 -25.70 -10.11 -13.94
N ASP A 680 -26.77 -9.36 -13.68
CA ASP A 680 -27.78 -9.01 -14.68
C ASP A 680 -27.15 -8.46 -15.96
N MET A 681 -27.84 -8.66 -17.10
CA MET A 681 -27.39 -8.16 -18.40
C MET A 681 -27.15 -6.63 -18.37
N PRO A 682 -26.18 -6.10 -19.16
CA PRO A 682 -25.85 -4.68 -19.15
C PRO A 682 -27.10 -3.82 -19.36
N LEU A 683 -27.27 -2.80 -18.52
CA LEU A 683 -28.47 -1.99 -18.44
C LEU A 683 -28.75 -1.37 -19.82
N CYS A 684 -29.88 -1.77 -20.40
CA CYS A 684 -30.25 -1.50 -21.79
C CYS A 684 -31.46 -0.54 -21.83
N PRO A 685 -31.87 -0.04 -23.01
CA PRO A 685 -33.01 0.88 -23.12
C PRO A 685 -34.33 0.30 -22.57
N GLU A 686 -34.48 -1.01 -22.52
CA GLU A 686 -35.66 -1.71 -21.98
C GLU A 686 -35.64 -1.72 -20.45
N SER A 687 -34.63 -2.33 -19.82
CA SER A 687 -34.52 -2.38 -18.35
C SER A 687 -34.30 -0.99 -17.72
N PHE A 688 -33.70 -0.04 -18.44
CA PHE A 688 -33.62 1.36 -18.00
C PHE A 688 -35.01 2.03 -17.93
N ARG A 689 -35.92 1.76 -18.88
CA ARG A 689 -37.31 2.26 -18.81
C ARG A 689 -38.06 1.67 -17.62
N GLU A 690 -37.76 0.45 -17.22
CA GLU A 690 -38.37 -0.22 -16.06
C GLU A 690 -37.81 0.30 -14.73
N LEU A 691 -36.52 0.67 -14.67
CA LEU A 691 -35.90 1.32 -13.51
C LEU A 691 -36.38 2.78 -13.32
N LEU A 692 -36.61 3.52 -14.40
CA LEU A 692 -36.86 4.97 -14.40
C LEU A 692 -38.03 5.47 -13.52
N PRO A 693 -39.16 4.75 -13.33
CA PRO A 693 -40.21 5.14 -12.38
C PRO A 693 -39.76 5.15 -10.90
N HIS A 694 -38.75 4.33 -10.56
CA HIS A 694 -38.30 4.13 -9.19
C HIS A 694 -37.23 5.14 -8.75
N ILE A 695 -36.50 5.75 -9.70
CA ILE A 695 -35.44 6.73 -9.43
C ILE A 695 -35.92 8.16 -9.72
N ASP A 696 -35.91 9.05 -8.73
CA ASP A 696 -36.29 10.46 -8.90
C ASP A 696 -35.10 11.42 -9.04
N THR A 697 -33.95 11.08 -8.45
CA THR A 697 -32.71 11.85 -8.58
C THR A 697 -31.60 11.01 -9.22
N PHE A 698 -30.93 11.60 -10.20
CA PHE A 698 -29.71 11.07 -10.81
C PHE A 698 -28.53 11.96 -10.41
N ILE A 699 -27.49 11.36 -9.84
CA ILE A 699 -26.21 12.01 -9.57
C ILE A 699 -25.21 11.43 -10.56
N PHE A 700 -24.58 12.27 -11.38
CA PHE A 700 -23.57 11.85 -12.35
C PHE A 700 -22.18 12.36 -11.93
N ASP A 701 -21.13 11.56 -12.08
CA ASP A 701 -19.80 12.13 -12.28
C ASP A 701 -19.72 12.91 -13.62
N ALA A 702 -18.62 13.61 -13.85
CA ALA A 702 -18.33 14.45 -14.97
C ALA A 702 -17.35 13.83 -15.99
N ASP A 703 -16.17 13.40 -15.53
CA ASP A 703 -14.96 13.21 -16.33
C ASP A 703 -14.70 11.70 -16.49
N GLY A 704 -15.25 11.12 -17.56
CA GLY A 704 -15.42 9.66 -17.76
C GLY A 704 -16.88 9.24 -17.96
N VAL A 705 -17.82 10.14 -17.60
CA VAL A 705 -19.28 9.89 -17.65
C VAL A 705 -20.03 10.86 -18.58
N LEU A 706 -19.78 12.17 -18.47
CA LEU A 706 -20.42 13.20 -19.29
C LEU A 706 -19.50 13.69 -20.42
N TRP A 707 -18.20 13.77 -20.16
CA TRP A 707 -17.17 14.19 -21.11
C TRP A 707 -15.83 13.50 -20.80
N LEU A 708 -14.89 13.58 -21.75
CA LEU A 708 -13.49 13.25 -21.54
C LEU A 708 -12.65 14.43 -22.07
N GLY A 709 -11.85 15.05 -21.21
CA GLY A 709 -11.16 16.30 -21.59
C GLY A 709 -12.15 17.42 -21.93
N ASP A 710 -12.18 17.86 -23.19
CA ASP A 710 -13.17 18.81 -23.71
C ASP A 710 -14.14 18.19 -24.73
N ASP A 711 -14.07 16.88 -24.97
CA ASP A 711 -14.97 16.13 -25.85
C ASP A 711 -16.13 15.48 -25.08
N VAL A 712 -17.31 15.40 -25.70
CA VAL A 712 -18.55 14.92 -25.05
C VAL A 712 -18.72 13.42 -25.26
N ILE A 713 -19.05 12.69 -24.18
CA ILE A 713 -19.29 11.25 -24.28
C ILE A 713 -20.57 10.99 -25.09
N PRO A 714 -20.56 10.06 -26.08
CA PRO A 714 -21.66 9.89 -27.01
C PRO A 714 -23.02 9.68 -26.33
N GLY A 715 -23.96 10.59 -26.62
CA GLY A 715 -25.33 10.54 -26.12
C GLY A 715 -25.57 11.19 -24.75
N SER A 716 -24.54 11.49 -23.95
CA SER A 716 -24.69 12.02 -22.58
C SER A 716 -25.60 13.27 -22.49
N PRO A 717 -25.50 14.31 -23.36
CA PRO A 717 -26.44 15.44 -23.33
C PRO A 717 -27.88 15.06 -23.67
N ARG A 718 -28.10 14.04 -24.50
CA ARG A 718 -29.44 13.57 -24.88
C ARG A 718 -30.11 12.83 -23.73
N LEU A 719 -29.36 12.02 -22.97
CA LEU A 719 -29.89 11.36 -21.77
C LEU A 719 -30.25 12.38 -20.70
N VAL A 720 -29.35 13.33 -20.42
CA VAL A 720 -29.57 14.41 -19.45
C VAL A 720 -30.82 15.25 -19.83
N ASP A 721 -30.97 15.63 -21.09
CA ASP A 721 -32.15 16.35 -21.57
C ASP A 721 -33.44 15.51 -21.48
N PHE A 722 -33.38 14.20 -21.79
CA PHE A 722 -34.49 13.26 -21.60
C PHE A 722 -34.93 13.13 -20.13
N LEU A 723 -33.98 13.02 -19.19
CA LEU A 723 -34.26 12.95 -17.76
C LEU A 723 -34.91 14.23 -17.24
N ILE A 724 -34.37 15.39 -17.64
CA ILE A 724 -34.91 16.72 -17.29
C ILE A 724 -36.32 16.94 -17.87
N LYS A 725 -36.59 16.46 -19.10
CA LYS A 725 -37.93 16.45 -19.70
C LYS A 725 -38.89 15.50 -18.97
N SER A 726 -38.37 14.36 -18.51
CA SER A 726 -39.09 13.37 -17.69
C SER A 726 -39.26 13.80 -16.22
N ARG A 727 -38.99 15.07 -15.88
CA ARG A 727 -39.08 15.68 -14.54
C ARG A 727 -38.19 15.04 -13.47
N LYS A 728 -37.17 14.27 -13.87
CA LYS A 728 -36.17 13.74 -12.95
C LYS A 728 -35.19 14.85 -12.54
N ARG A 729 -34.72 14.80 -11.30
CA ARG A 729 -33.68 15.70 -10.80
C ARG A 729 -32.33 15.19 -11.30
N VAL A 730 -31.48 16.11 -11.78
CA VAL A 730 -30.11 15.82 -12.21
C VAL A 730 -29.16 16.67 -11.38
N ILE A 731 -28.16 16.03 -10.79
CA ILE A 731 -27.05 16.63 -10.04
C ILE A 731 -25.75 16.12 -10.67
N ILE A 732 -24.72 16.96 -10.72
CA ILE A 732 -23.39 16.57 -11.19
C ILE A 732 -22.40 16.69 -10.03
N LEU A 733 -21.66 15.63 -9.75
CA LEU A 733 -20.73 15.48 -8.62
C LEU A 733 -19.36 15.03 -9.14
N THR A 734 -18.46 15.97 -9.40
CA THR A 734 -17.07 15.70 -9.81
C THR A 734 -16.13 15.72 -8.60
N ASN A 735 -15.06 14.91 -8.60
CA ASN A 735 -14.01 14.99 -7.57
C ASN A 735 -12.99 16.12 -7.81
N ASN A 736 -13.10 16.84 -8.91
CA ASN A 736 -12.10 17.81 -9.35
C ASN A 736 -12.31 19.20 -8.70
N ALA A 737 -11.36 19.59 -7.86
CA ALA A 737 -11.37 20.87 -7.14
C ALA A 737 -10.72 22.04 -7.91
N THR A 738 -10.07 21.79 -9.05
CA THR A 738 -9.23 22.80 -9.74
C THR A 738 -10.01 23.98 -10.32
N LYS A 739 -11.32 23.81 -10.53
CA LYS A 739 -12.24 24.77 -11.16
C LYS A 739 -13.51 24.90 -10.33
N SER A 740 -14.04 26.11 -10.18
CA SER A 740 -15.30 26.35 -9.49
C SER A 740 -16.51 25.80 -10.26
N ARG A 741 -17.63 25.63 -9.56
CA ARG A 741 -18.93 25.28 -10.17
C ARG A 741 -19.35 26.32 -11.20
N ALA A 742 -18.96 27.59 -11.03
CA ALA A 742 -19.20 28.65 -11.99
C ALA A 742 -18.45 28.43 -13.32
N VAL A 743 -17.24 27.85 -13.27
CA VAL A 743 -16.48 27.43 -14.46
C VAL A 743 -17.08 26.14 -15.07
N TYR A 744 -17.46 25.15 -14.25
CA TYR A 744 -18.12 23.94 -14.74
C TYR A 744 -19.48 24.21 -15.40
N ALA A 745 -20.27 25.16 -14.89
CA ALA A 745 -21.52 25.60 -15.53
C ALA A 745 -21.27 26.20 -16.93
N LYS A 746 -20.18 26.95 -17.11
CA LYS A 746 -19.74 27.45 -18.43
C LYS A 746 -19.28 26.29 -19.34
N LYS A 747 -18.60 25.27 -18.80
CA LYS A 747 -18.23 24.04 -19.55
C LYS A 747 -19.47 23.31 -20.06
N LEU A 748 -20.46 23.03 -19.20
CA LEU A 748 -21.74 22.40 -19.54
C LEU A 748 -22.45 23.13 -20.69
N ALA A 749 -22.56 24.47 -20.61
CA ALA A 749 -23.19 25.27 -21.64
C ALA A 749 -22.43 25.24 -22.98
N ARG A 750 -21.08 25.24 -22.96
CA ARG A 750 -20.23 25.10 -24.15
C ARG A 750 -20.36 23.71 -24.79
N LEU A 751 -20.51 22.66 -23.98
CA LEU A 751 -20.67 21.27 -24.41
C LEU A 751 -22.13 20.90 -24.81
N GLY A 752 -23.03 21.87 -24.87
CA GLY A 752 -24.40 21.65 -25.37
C GLY A 752 -25.35 20.92 -24.41
N PHE A 753 -25.01 20.82 -23.12
CA PHE A 753 -25.92 20.27 -22.11
C PHE A 753 -27.13 21.20 -21.87
N ASN A 754 -28.22 20.63 -21.31
CA ASN A 754 -29.47 21.35 -21.11
C ASN A 754 -29.26 22.58 -20.21
N ARG A 755 -29.75 23.75 -20.66
CA ARG A 755 -29.54 25.07 -20.01
C ARG A 755 -30.18 25.22 -18.62
N LYS A 756 -30.89 24.22 -18.11
CA LYS A 756 -31.30 24.15 -16.70
C LYS A 756 -30.18 23.69 -15.76
N LEU A 757 -29.12 23.06 -16.28
CA LEU A 757 -27.93 22.75 -15.50
C LEU A 757 -27.06 24.00 -15.38
N ASP A 758 -26.81 24.41 -14.14
CA ASP A 758 -26.20 25.66 -13.74
C ASP A 758 -25.24 25.47 -12.54
N LYS A 759 -24.73 26.56 -11.94
CA LYS A 759 -23.89 26.49 -10.72
C LYS A 759 -24.61 25.72 -9.59
N ASN A 760 -25.93 25.88 -9.48
CA ASN A 760 -26.74 25.25 -8.42
C ASN A 760 -27.02 23.77 -8.65
N SER A 761 -26.71 23.24 -9.84
CA SER A 761 -26.86 21.82 -10.22
C SER A 761 -25.56 21.02 -10.06
N LEU A 762 -24.48 21.67 -9.62
CA LEU A 762 -23.12 21.14 -9.53
C LEU A 762 -22.64 21.02 -8.08
N VAL A 763 -21.85 19.98 -7.83
CA VAL A 763 -21.09 19.72 -6.61
C VAL A 763 -19.66 19.34 -7.00
N ASN A 764 -18.70 19.90 -6.28
CA ASN A 764 -17.29 19.52 -6.32
C ASN A 764 -16.66 19.78 -4.94
N PRO A 765 -15.48 19.21 -4.62
CA PRO A 765 -14.87 19.41 -3.31
C PRO A 765 -14.66 20.87 -2.91
N ALA A 766 -14.32 21.76 -3.85
CA ALA A 766 -14.19 23.19 -3.56
C ALA A 766 -15.43 23.79 -2.89
N ALA A 767 -16.61 23.49 -3.42
CA ALA A 767 -17.88 23.93 -2.85
C ALA A 767 -18.24 23.25 -1.52
N VAL A 768 -17.81 22.02 -1.30
CA VAL A 768 -18.05 21.27 -0.05
C VAL A 768 -17.09 21.74 1.05
N VAL A 769 -15.83 22.08 0.71
CA VAL A 769 -14.88 22.76 1.60
C VAL A 769 -15.47 24.10 2.04
N ALA A 770 -15.91 24.94 1.11
CA ALA A 770 -16.48 26.25 1.43
C ALA A 770 -17.72 26.14 2.35
N ASP A 771 -18.67 25.23 2.05
CA ASP A 771 -19.83 24.93 2.90
C ASP A 771 -19.46 24.34 4.27
N ALA A 772 -18.35 23.61 4.39
CA ALA A 772 -17.85 23.09 5.66
C ALA A 772 -17.22 24.18 6.54
N LEU A 773 -16.49 25.11 5.94
CA LEU A 773 -15.84 26.24 6.64
C LEU A 773 -16.86 27.30 7.09
N ASP A 774 -17.82 27.64 6.23
CA ASP A 774 -18.97 28.51 6.55
C ASP A 774 -19.78 27.96 7.73
N ARG A 775 -20.20 26.69 7.67
CA ARG A 775 -20.90 26.02 8.78
C ARG A 775 -20.06 25.85 10.05
N ALA A 776 -18.73 25.95 9.98
CA ALA A 776 -17.86 25.95 11.14
C ALA A 776 -17.75 27.34 11.82
N GLY A 777 -18.36 28.38 11.24
CA GLY A 777 -18.31 29.75 11.76
C GLY A 777 -16.99 30.48 11.48
N LEU A 778 -16.18 29.97 10.56
CA LEU A 778 -14.84 30.52 10.29
C LEU A 778 -14.89 31.84 9.51
N ALA A 779 -15.91 32.01 8.65
CA ALA A 779 -16.10 33.19 7.79
C ALA A 779 -16.20 34.52 8.57
N ASP A 780 -16.57 34.51 9.85
CA ASP A 780 -16.75 35.73 10.64
C ASP A 780 -15.45 36.26 11.30
N ASN A 781 -14.44 35.41 11.54
CA ASN A 781 -13.27 35.80 12.38
C ASN A 781 -11.93 35.05 12.10
N MET A 782 -11.88 34.00 11.27
CA MET A 782 -10.70 33.13 11.16
C MET A 782 -10.25 32.88 9.73
N LYS A 783 -8.93 32.88 9.51
CA LYS A 783 -8.30 32.69 8.20
C LYS A 783 -8.10 31.22 7.88
N VAL A 784 -8.07 30.92 6.58
CA VAL A 784 -7.83 29.57 6.05
C VAL A 784 -6.49 29.53 5.32
N TYR A 785 -5.59 28.68 5.78
CA TYR A 785 -4.33 28.42 5.07
C TYR A 785 -4.58 27.41 3.95
N LEU A 786 -4.42 27.84 2.69
CA LEU A 786 -4.88 27.13 1.51
C LEU A 786 -3.73 26.67 0.60
N ILE A 787 -3.49 25.36 0.61
CA ILE A 787 -2.71 24.66 -0.41
C ILE A 787 -3.70 24.16 -1.47
N GLY A 788 -4.07 25.02 -2.44
CA GLY A 788 -5.07 24.64 -3.44
C GLY A 788 -5.29 25.61 -4.61
N ALA A 789 -5.62 25.01 -5.76
CA ALA A 789 -5.89 25.68 -7.02
C ALA A 789 -7.09 26.65 -6.99
N GLN A 790 -7.18 27.47 -8.05
CA GLN A 790 -8.14 28.57 -8.24
C GLN A 790 -9.60 28.18 -7.95
N GLY A 791 -10.03 26.97 -8.30
CA GLY A 791 -11.41 26.52 -8.09
C GLY A 791 -11.86 26.48 -6.63
N VAL A 792 -10.94 26.32 -5.67
CA VAL A 792 -11.23 26.41 -4.22
C VAL A 792 -11.38 27.87 -3.80
N ARG A 793 -10.49 28.74 -4.30
CA ARG A 793 -10.49 30.18 -4.02
C ARG A 793 -11.77 30.86 -4.50
N ASP A 794 -12.16 30.61 -5.74
CA ASP A 794 -13.43 31.07 -6.32
C ASP A 794 -14.67 30.76 -5.42
N GLU A 795 -14.74 29.57 -4.81
CA GLU A 795 -15.88 29.16 -3.99
C GLU A 795 -15.78 29.65 -2.53
N MET A 796 -14.58 30.03 -2.07
CA MET A 796 -14.37 30.76 -0.80
C MET A 796 -14.70 32.25 -0.96
N ASP A 797 -14.26 32.88 -2.06
CA ASP A 797 -14.60 34.26 -2.44
C ASP A 797 -16.13 34.45 -2.51
N ASP A 798 -16.84 33.49 -3.11
CA ASP A 798 -18.31 33.46 -3.22
C ASP A 798 -19.04 33.39 -1.85
N LEU A 799 -18.35 33.04 -0.76
CA LEU A 799 -18.87 33.04 0.62
C LEU A 799 -18.20 34.09 1.53
N GLY A 800 -17.21 34.84 1.05
CA GLY A 800 -16.47 35.83 1.84
C GLY A 800 -15.48 35.25 2.86
N ILE A 801 -15.03 33.99 2.69
CA ILE A 801 -14.08 33.34 3.59
C ILE A 801 -12.66 33.84 3.30
N GLU A 802 -11.97 34.40 4.30
CA GLU A 802 -10.56 34.82 4.14
C GLU A 802 -9.61 33.62 4.05
N TYR A 803 -8.70 33.63 3.08
CA TYR A 803 -7.67 32.61 2.88
C TYR A 803 -6.32 33.20 2.46
N PHE A 804 -5.24 32.46 2.70
CA PHE A 804 -3.87 32.85 2.37
C PHE A 804 -3.00 31.61 2.02
N GLY A 805 -1.72 31.80 1.68
CA GLY A 805 -0.79 30.69 1.38
C GLY A 805 -0.95 30.02 0.01
N HIS A 806 -1.71 30.59 -0.92
CA HIS A 806 -1.96 30.01 -2.25
C HIS A 806 -0.87 30.39 -3.29
N GLY A 807 -0.69 29.58 -4.34
CA GLY A 807 0.29 29.88 -5.40
C GLY A 807 1.75 29.75 -4.94
N PRO A 808 2.74 30.37 -5.61
CA PRO A 808 4.15 30.25 -5.23
C PRO A 808 4.46 30.97 -3.91
N GLU A 809 5.34 30.38 -3.11
CA GLU A 809 6.00 31.06 -1.98
C GLU A 809 7.01 32.10 -2.49
N PRO A 810 7.39 33.10 -1.67
CA PRO A 810 8.60 33.88 -1.89
C PRO A 810 9.84 32.98 -2.04
N GLN A 811 10.83 33.42 -2.82
CA GLN A 811 12.11 32.75 -2.91
C GLN A 811 12.91 32.99 -1.62
N ASP A 812 13.47 31.92 -1.05
CA ASP A 812 14.46 32.00 0.02
C ASP A 812 15.87 32.14 -0.57
N ASP A 813 16.63 33.11 -0.06
CA ASP A 813 18.03 33.36 -0.41
C ASP A 813 19.01 32.86 0.69
N SER A 814 18.52 32.11 1.68
CA SER A 814 19.32 31.51 2.76
C SER A 814 20.22 30.36 2.28
N ASP A 815 21.18 29.95 3.11
CA ASP A 815 22.13 28.86 2.79
C ASP A 815 21.53 27.43 2.89
N GLY A 816 20.20 27.32 2.95
CA GLY A 816 19.46 26.08 3.12
C GLY A 816 19.59 25.42 4.50
N SER A 817 20.41 25.98 5.40
CA SER A 817 20.62 25.44 6.76
C SER A 817 19.97 26.28 7.87
N ALA A 818 19.77 27.59 7.64
CA ALA A 818 19.02 28.46 8.54
C ALA A 818 17.51 28.22 8.48
N PHE A 819 16.95 28.02 7.28
CA PHE A 819 15.48 27.93 7.06
C PHE A 819 14.76 26.90 7.94
N MET A 820 15.41 25.78 8.29
CA MET A 820 14.81 24.75 9.15
C MET A 820 14.46 25.24 10.57
N PHE A 821 15.04 26.33 11.04
CA PHE A 821 14.86 26.83 12.41
C PHE A 821 14.23 28.23 12.48
N ASP A 822 14.35 29.03 11.43
CA ASP A 822 13.84 30.41 11.34
C ASP A 822 12.56 30.52 10.46
N ILE A 823 11.55 29.67 10.69
CA ILE A 823 10.26 29.76 9.97
C ILE A 823 9.39 30.91 10.52
N GLU A 824 9.21 31.95 9.72
CA GLU A 824 8.14 32.95 9.95
C GLU A 824 6.78 32.41 9.45
N LEU A 825 5.79 32.40 10.35
CA LEU A 825 4.39 32.17 10.03
C LEU A 825 3.72 33.52 9.71
N GLU A 826 2.98 33.58 8.61
CA GLU A 826 2.32 34.81 8.11
C GLU A 826 1.24 35.35 9.05
N GLU A 827 0.62 34.47 9.83
CA GLU A 827 -0.50 34.75 10.73
C GLU A 827 -0.26 34.08 12.09
N ASP A 828 -0.84 34.60 13.19
CA ASP A 828 -0.82 33.86 14.45
C ASP A 828 -1.60 32.55 14.28
N PRO A 829 -1.03 31.38 14.63
CA PRO A 829 -1.75 30.11 14.56
C PRO A 829 -3.06 30.04 15.36
N SER A 830 -3.33 31.03 16.23
CA SER A 830 -4.59 31.21 16.96
C SER A 830 -5.72 31.80 16.11
N ASP A 831 -5.37 32.49 15.01
CA ASP A 831 -6.29 33.13 14.07
C ASP A 831 -6.55 32.26 12.81
N VAL A 832 -5.81 31.16 12.66
CA VAL A 832 -5.92 30.21 11.54
C VAL A 832 -6.84 29.05 11.90
N GLY A 833 -8.10 29.14 11.47
CA GLY A 833 -9.14 28.18 11.81
C GLY A 833 -9.17 26.90 10.97
N ALA A 834 -8.48 26.88 9.82
CA ALA A 834 -8.36 25.68 9.00
C ALA A 834 -7.10 25.67 8.11
N VAL A 835 -6.57 24.47 7.88
CA VAL A 835 -5.70 24.14 6.74
C VAL A 835 -6.49 23.33 5.72
N VAL A 836 -6.50 23.80 4.48
CA VAL A 836 -7.13 23.14 3.33
C VAL A 836 -6.05 22.66 2.38
N VAL A 837 -6.06 21.37 2.04
CA VAL A 837 -5.15 20.77 1.05
C VAL A 837 -5.94 20.20 -0.12
N GLY A 838 -5.50 20.55 -1.31
CA GLY A 838 -5.99 20.03 -2.58
C GLY A 838 -4.88 20.08 -3.64
N TYR A 839 -5.25 19.90 -4.91
CA TYR A 839 -4.30 20.05 -6.01
C TYR A 839 -3.68 21.46 -6.03
N GLU A 840 -2.36 21.55 -5.90
CA GLU A 840 -1.58 22.77 -6.09
C GLU A 840 -0.23 22.45 -6.73
N LYS A 841 0.10 23.11 -7.85
CA LYS A 841 1.34 22.89 -8.60
C LYS A 841 2.56 23.55 -7.93
N HIS A 842 2.34 24.51 -7.03
CA HIS A 842 3.35 25.23 -6.27
C HIS A 842 3.62 24.62 -4.88
N PHE A 843 3.28 23.35 -4.66
CA PHE A 843 3.59 22.66 -3.41
C PHE A 843 5.10 22.50 -3.21
N ASN A 844 5.59 22.92 -2.04
CA ASN A 844 6.99 22.86 -1.63
C ASN A 844 7.11 22.62 -0.12
N TYR A 845 8.35 22.49 0.38
CA TYR A 845 8.63 22.19 1.77
C TYR A 845 8.28 23.34 2.75
N HIS A 846 8.37 24.61 2.31
CA HIS A 846 7.89 25.75 3.10
C HIS A 846 6.39 25.63 3.38
N LYS A 847 5.58 25.30 2.36
CA LYS A 847 4.13 25.14 2.51
C LYS A 847 3.76 23.99 3.44
N LEU A 848 4.49 22.88 3.35
CA LEU A 848 4.36 21.72 4.22
C LEU A 848 4.66 22.08 5.69
N MET A 849 5.74 22.81 5.94
CA MET A 849 6.12 23.24 7.29
C MET A 849 5.09 24.22 7.88
N LYS A 850 4.63 25.21 7.11
CA LYS A 850 3.52 26.10 7.52
C LYS A 850 2.24 25.30 7.85
N ALA A 851 1.84 24.36 6.99
CA ALA A 851 0.68 23.50 7.23
C ALA A 851 0.79 22.71 8.55
N ALA A 852 1.93 22.05 8.78
CA ALA A 852 2.14 21.24 9.98
C ALA A 852 2.08 22.07 11.28
N ASN A 853 2.62 23.30 11.24
CA ASN A 853 2.63 24.19 12.40
C ASN A 853 1.24 24.78 12.73
N TYR A 854 0.45 25.20 11.73
CA TYR A 854 -0.95 25.59 11.98
C TYR A 854 -1.77 24.40 12.50
N LEU A 855 -1.56 23.20 11.95
CA LEU A 855 -2.28 21.98 12.35
C LEU A 855 -1.99 21.49 13.79
N GLN A 856 -0.95 21.99 14.47
CA GLN A 856 -0.77 21.73 15.91
C GLN A 856 -1.97 22.21 16.75
N LYS A 857 -2.61 23.32 16.36
CA LYS A 857 -3.71 23.88 17.13
C LYS A 857 -4.94 22.99 16.97
N ARG A 858 -5.41 22.40 18.07
CA ARG A 858 -6.52 21.44 18.10
C ARG A 858 -7.86 22.00 17.58
N HIS A 859 -8.01 23.32 17.47
CA HIS A 859 -9.18 23.96 16.86
C HIS A 859 -9.06 24.11 15.34
N CYS A 860 -7.83 24.16 14.79
CA CYS A 860 -7.60 24.30 13.36
C CYS A 860 -8.05 23.03 12.65
N LEU A 861 -9.03 23.14 11.76
CA LEU A 861 -9.50 22.02 10.95
C LEU A 861 -8.42 21.58 9.96
N PHE A 862 -8.41 20.29 9.61
CA PHE A 862 -7.66 19.78 8.47
C PHE A 862 -8.69 19.27 7.45
N LEU A 863 -8.76 19.89 6.28
CA LEU A 863 -9.67 19.49 5.21
C LEU A 863 -8.87 19.07 3.97
N ALA A 864 -9.26 17.98 3.33
CA ALA A 864 -8.71 17.55 2.05
C ALA A 864 -9.79 17.59 0.96
N THR A 865 -9.45 18.06 -0.25
CA THR A 865 -10.43 18.10 -1.35
C THR A 865 -10.78 16.70 -1.85
N ASN A 866 -9.76 15.89 -2.11
CA ASN A 866 -9.85 14.47 -2.41
C ASN A 866 -8.53 13.82 -1.94
N GLU A 867 -8.44 12.50 -2.02
CA GLU A 867 -7.19 11.75 -1.76
C GLU A 867 -6.74 10.95 -2.98
N ASP A 868 -7.25 11.32 -4.17
CA ASP A 868 -6.98 10.64 -5.43
C ASP A 868 -5.46 10.72 -5.70
N GLU A 869 -4.82 9.59 -6.00
CA GLU A 869 -3.36 9.53 -6.13
C GLU A 869 -2.89 10.27 -7.40
N THR A 870 -3.67 10.11 -8.48
CA THR A 870 -3.34 10.62 -9.82
C THR A 870 -4.57 11.10 -10.59
N CYS A 871 -4.40 12.18 -11.36
CA CYS A 871 -5.42 12.71 -12.25
C CYS A 871 -5.21 12.24 -13.71
N PRO A 872 -6.27 11.98 -14.49
CA PRO A 872 -6.14 11.60 -15.90
C PRO A 872 -5.57 12.76 -16.74
N GLY A 873 -4.37 12.56 -17.29
CA GLY A 873 -3.68 13.51 -18.16
C GLY A 873 -3.96 13.29 -19.66
N PRO A 874 -3.61 14.25 -20.54
CA PRO A 874 -3.75 14.12 -22.00
C PRO A 874 -2.76 13.13 -22.64
N ASN A 875 -1.86 12.54 -21.85
CA ASN A 875 -0.99 11.44 -22.26
C ASN A 875 -1.06 10.34 -21.19
N ALA A 876 -1.60 9.17 -21.54
CA ALA A 876 -1.75 8.03 -20.64
C ALA A 876 -0.41 7.48 -20.12
N ASP A 877 0.68 7.64 -20.88
CA ASP A 877 2.03 7.23 -20.46
C ASP A 877 2.56 8.08 -19.29
N VAL A 878 1.95 9.24 -19.00
CA VAL A 878 2.39 10.18 -17.96
C VAL A 878 1.44 10.14 -16.76
N VAL A 879 1.92 9.66 -15.60
CA VAL A 879 1.24 9.88 -14.32
C VAL A 879 1.33 11.35 -13.94
N THR A 880 0.22 11.92 -13.53
CA THR A 880 0.15 13.28 -12.97
C THR A 880 -0.43 13.17 -11.56
N PRO A 881 0.34 13.46 -10.50
CA PRO A 881 -0.15 13.48 -9.12
C PRO A 881 -1.36 14.43 -8.96
N ASP A 882 -2.41 14.00 -8.25
CA ASP A 882 -3.52 14.88 -7.82
C ASP A 882 -3.29 15.35 -6.36
N ALA A 883 -4.34 15.55 -5.56
CA ALA A 883 -4.23 16.02 -4.19
C ALA A 883 -3.71 14.96 -3.20
N GLY A 884 -3.97 13.67 -3.42
CA GLY A 884 -3.60 12.59 -2.50
C GLY A 884 -2.14 12.64 -2.03
N PRO A 885 -1.15 12.79 -2.93
CA PRO A 885 0.27 12.94 -2.56
C PRO A 885 0.59 14.17 -1.70
N LEU A 886 -0.13 15.29 -1.87
CA LEU A 886 0.04 16.50 -1.06
C LEU A 886 -0.61 16.31 0.32
N VAL A 887 -1.79 15.68 0.36
CA VAL A 887 -2.49 15.30 1.59
C VAL A 887 -1.65 14.31 2.40
N ALA A 888 -1.04 13.31 1.76
CA ALA A 888 -0.16 12.33 2.39
C ALA A 888 1.07 12.98 3.06
N ALA A 889 1.68 13.97 2.42
CA ALA A 889 2.75 14.76 3.02
C ALA A 889 2.28 15.52 4.27
N VAL A 890 1.18 16.27 4.18
CA VAL A 890 0.67 17.09 5.29
C VAL A 890 0.15 16.22 6.45
N ARG A 891 -0.50 15.09 6.16
CA ARG A 891 -0.87 14.05 7.15
C ARG A 891 0.36 13.57 7.92
N CYS A 892 1.38 13.12 7.21
CA CYS A 892 2.62 12.60 7.78
C CYS A 892 3.36 13.66 8.61
N ALA A 893 3.46 14.91 8.12
CA ALA A 893 4.16 15.98 8.83
C ALA A 893 3.42 16.51 10.07
N SER A 894 2.09 16.39 10.12
CA SER A 894 1.26 16.95 11.19
C SER A 894 0.76 15.93 12.22
N GLY A 895 0.97 14.63 11.97
CA GLY A 895 0.43 13.55 12.82
C GLY A 895 -1.10 13.55 12.90
N ARG A 896 -1.78 14.06 11.86
CA ARG A 896 -3.24 14.27 11.85
C ARG A 896 -3.90 13.77 10.58
N GLU A 897 -5.09 13.20 10.75
CA GLU A 897 -5.98 12.86 9.64
C GLU A 897 -6.77 14.09 9.13
N PRO A 898 -6.96 14.21 7.81
CA PRO A 898 -7.86 15.19 7.20
C PRO A 898 -9.32 14.75 7.29
N ILE A 899 -10.23 15.72 7.20
CA ILE A 899 -11.61 15.48 6.78
C ILE A 899 -11.65 15.61 5.26
N THR A 900 -11.56 14.48 4.56
CA THR A 900 -11.61 14.44 3.10
C THR A 900 -13.06 14.62 2.63
N VAL A 901 -13.30 15.64 1.80
CA VAL A 901 -14.68 16.05 1.46
C VAL A 901 -15.20 15.51 0.13
N GLY A 902 -14.31 15.08 -0.76
CA GLY A 902 -14.64 14.46 -2.05
C GLY A 902 -15.16 13.02 -1.92
N LYS A 903 -15.59 12.43 -3.04
CA LYS A 903 -15.99 11.02 -3.12
C LYS A 903 -14.83 10.10 -2.70
N PRO A 904 -15.11 8.96 -2.04
CA PRO A 904 -16.42 8.43 -1.67
C PRO A 904 -17.01 9.01 -0.36
N ASN A 905 -16.38 10.01 0.24
CA ASN A 905 -16.63 10.41 1.63
C ASN A 905 -17.98 11.10 1.87
N THR A 906 -18.48 10.93 3.09
CA THR A 906 -19.77 11.47 3.55
C THR A 906 -19.97 12.98 3.41
N PRO A 907 -18.97 13.88 3.58
CA PRO A 907 -19.23 15.33 3.48
C PRO A 907 -19.87 15.77 2.15
N ALA A 908 -19.54 15.13 1.02
CA ALA A 908 -20.18 15.39 -0.27
C ALA A 908 -21.64 14.89 -0.32
N PHE A 909 -21.93 13.70 0.23
CA PHE A 909 -23.30 13.20 0.34
C PHE A 909 -24.14 14.09 1.25
N ASP A 910 -23.56 14.52 2.36
CA ASP A 910 -24.20 15.35 3.37
C ASP A 910 -24.51 16.76 2.82
N TYR A 911 -23.62 17.32 1.99
CA TYR A 911 -23.87 18.52 1.19
C TYR A 911 -25.07 18.35 0.26
N ILE A 912 -25.12 17.24 -0.49
CA ILE A 912 -26.22 16.93 -1.40
C ILE A 912 -27.54 16.76 -0.65
N ARG A 913 -27.52 16.06 0.49
CA ARG A 913 -28.68 15.85 1.35
C ARG A 913 -29.23 17.18 1.88
N ARG A 914 -28.36 18.07 2.39
CA ARG A 914 -28.76 19.42 2.84
C ARG A 914 -29.38 20.25 1.72
N ARG A 915 -28.77 20.28 0.53
CA ARG A 915 -29.15 21.22 -0.55
C ARG A 915 -30.35 20.76 -1.39
N TRP A 916 -30.56 19.45 -1.56
CA TRP A 916 -31.64 18.92 -2.41
C TRP A 916 -32.69 18.06 -1.68
N ASN A 917 -32.45 17.67 -0.42
CA ASN A 917 -33.27 16.72 0.34
C ASN A 917 -33.62 15.48 -0.51
N ILE A 918 -32.58 14.71 -0.85
CA ILE A 918 -32.70 13.46 -1.62
C ILE A 918 -33.19 12.29 -0.75
N ASP A 919 -33.84 11.33 -1.41
CA ASP A 919 -34.20 10.03 -0.87
C ASP A 919 -33.20 8.99 -1.44
N PRO A 920 -32.36 8.33 -0.63
CA PRO A 920 -31.32 7.40 -1.10
C PRO A 920 -31.85 6.28 -1.98
N GLU A 921 -32.92 5.58 -1.56
CA GLU A 921 -33.46 4.42 -2.28
C GLU A 921 -34.02 4.80 -3.67
N ARG A 922 -34.43 6.07 -3.82
CA ARG A 922 -34.93 6.68 -5.06
C ARG A 922 -33.88 7.53 -5.78
N THR A 923 -32.59 7.34 -5.47
CA THR A 923 -31.48 8.08 -6.07
C THR A 923 -30.46 7.13 -6.69
N LEU A 924 -30.04 7.41 -7.93
CA LEU A 924 -29.04 6.65 -8.67
C LEU A 924 -27.75 7.47 -8.79
N MET A 925 -26.64 6.96 -8.25
CA MET A 925 -25.29 7.43 -8.55
C MET A 925 -24.78 6.76 -9.84
N VAL A 926 -24.20 7.56 -10.73
CA VAL A 926 -23.71 7.12 -12.04
C VAL A 926 -22.26 7.59 -12.21
N GLY A 927 -21.34 6.65 -12.40
CA GLY A 927 -19.90 6.87 -12.31
C GLY A 927 -19.07 5.97 -13.23
N ASP A 928 -17.77 6.24 -13.33
CA ASP A 928 -16.81 5.42 -14.10
C ASP A 928 -15.76 4.72 -13.22
N ARG A 929 -15.79 4.94 -11.90
CA ARG A 929 -14.87 4.38 -10.90
C ARG A 929 -15.58 3.63 -9.79
N THR A 930 -15.16 2.40 -9.51
CA THR A 930 -15.78 1.57 -8.46
C THR A 930 -15.40 2.05 -7.04
N ASN A 931 -14.13 2.36 -6.82
CA ASN A 931 -13.60 2.82 -5.53
C ASN A 931 -14.08 4.22 -5.10
N THR A 932 -14.51 5.08 -6.03
CA THR A 932 -15.05 6.41 -5.71
C THR A 932 -16.55 6.54 -5.94
N ASP A 933 -17.10 6.19 -7.11
CA ASP A 933 -18.51 6.47 -7.42
C ASP A 933 -19.46 5.38 -6.94
N VAL A 934 -19.13 4.13 -7.23
CA VAL A 934 -19.93 2.99 -6.76
C VAL A 934 -19.88 2.95 -5.24
N LYS A 935 -18.68 3.08 -4.66
CA LYS A 935 -18.52 3.18 -3.22
C LYS A 935 -19.27 4.37 -2.60
N PHE A 936 -19.20 5.57 -3.19
CA PHE A 936 -20.01 6.72 -2.74
C PHE A 936 -21.51 6.39 -2.70
N GLY A 937 -22.01 5.64 -3.69
CA GLY A 937 -23.40 5.19 -3.72
C GLY A 937 -23.70 4.14 -2.65
N ARG A 938 -22.89 3.07 -2.57
CA ARG A 938 -23.05 1.96 -1.62
C ARG A 938 -23.00 2.43 -0.17
N ASP A 939 -21.98 3.21 0.20
CA ASP A 939 -21.76 3.72 1.56
C ASP A 939 -22.93 4.60 2.07
N HIS A 940 -23.72 5.17 1.16
CA HIS A 940 -24.84 6.08 1.47
C HIS A 940 -26.22 5.53 1.07
N GLY A 941 -26.32 4.25 0.71
CA GLY A 941 -27.59 3.60 0.36
C GLY A 941 -28.24 4.09 -0.93
N LEU A 942 -27.46 4.66 -1.86
CA LEU A 942 -27.90 4.97 -3.22
C LEU A 942 -27.88 3.71 -4.08
N LYS A 943 -28.70 3.68 -5.13
CA LYS A 943 -28.46 2.76 -6.25
C LYS A 943 -27.23 3.22 -7.04
N THR A 944 -26.56 2.28 -7.70
CA THR A 944 -25.30 2.51 -8.42
C THR A 944 -25.31 2.00 -9.86
N LEU A 945 -24.76 2.79 -10.78
CA LEU A 945 -24.58 2.44 -12.18
C LEU A 945 -23.15 2.80 -12.63
N LEU A 946 -22.36 1.80 -13.02
CA LEU A 946 -21.05 2.03 -13.65
C LEU A 946 -21.22 2.24 -15.16
N VAL A 947 -20.49 3.21 -15.73
CA VAL A 947 -20.29 3.33 -17.18
C VAL A 947 -18.88 2.91 -17.57
N LEU A 948 -18.76 2.05 -18.58
CA LEU A 948 -17.46 1.56 -19.09
C LEU A 948 -16.73 2.58 -19.99
N SER A 949 -17.20 3.84 -20.01
CA SER A 949 -16.65 4.93 -20.84
C SER A 949 -15.49 5.71 -20.21
N GLY A 950 -15.04 5.30 -19.01
CA GLY A 950 -13.96 5.92 -18.26
C GLY A 950 -12.99 4.90 -17.68
N CYS A 951 -12.64 5.06 -16.40
CA CYS A 951 -11.48 4.44 -15.77
C CYS A 951 -11.62 2.92 -15.56
N HIS A 952 -12.72 2.46 -14.96
CA HIS A 952 -12.91 1.04 -14.64
C HIS A 952 -13.78 0.32 -15.69
N GLN A 953 -13.47 -0.94 -15.92
CA GLN A 953 -14.09 -1.81 -16.90
C GLN A 953 -14.87 -2.96 -16.21
N LEU A 954 -15.38 -3.92 -16.99
CA LEU A 954 -16.17 -5.04 -16.44
C LEU A 954 -15.30 -5.97 -15.58
N GLU A 955 -14.02 -6.09 -15.93
CA GLU A 955 -13.00 -6.83 -15.23
C GLU A 955 -12.83 -6.32 -13.79
N ASP A 956 -12.79 -5.00 -13.59
CA ASP A 956 -12.66 -4.39 -12.25
C ASP A 956 -13.90 -4.65 -11.39
N ILE A 957 -15.10 -4.76 -11.97
CA ILE A 957 -16.31 -5.17 -11.23
C ILE A 957 -16.13 -6.61 -10.71
N LEU A 958 -15.66 -7.51 -11.58
CA LEU A 958 -15.46 -8.92 -11.23
C LEU A 958 -14.36 -9.11 -10.18
N ASP A 959 -13.28 -8.34 -10.24
CA ASP A 959 -12.18 -8.41 -9.27
C ASP A 959 -12.55 -7.80 -7.91
N ASN A 960 -13.25 -6.66 -7.88
CA ASN A 960 -13.83 -6.14 -6.63
C ASN A 960 -14.79 -7.16 -6.00
N HIS A 961 -15.57 -7.85 -6.82
CA HIS A 961 -16.47 -8.90 -6.34
C HIS A 961 -15.72 -10.11 -5.76
N ARG A 962 -14.73 -10.65 -6.49
CA ARG A 962 -13.87 -11.78 -6.05
C ARG A 962 -13.13 -11.48 -4.73
N ASN A 963 -12.68 -10.24 -4.56
CA ASN A 963 -11.92 -9.81 -3.39
C ASN A 963 -12.81 -9.48 -2.17
N GLY A 964 -14.13 -9.71 -2.25
CA GLY A 964 -15.08 -9.42 -1.17
C GLY A 964 -15.39 -7.93 -0.99
N SER A 965 -14.89 -7.05 -1.86
CA SER A 965 -15.14 -5.60 -1.89
C SER A 965 -16.52 -5.29 -2.48
N LEU A 966 -17.57 -5.85 -1.87
CA LEU A 966 -18.96 -5.75 -2.33
C LEU A 966 -19.50 -4.31 -2.29
N ASP A 967 -18.90 -3.45 -1.47
CA ASP A 967 -19.13 -2.00 -1.43
C ASP A 967 -18.60 -1.25 -2.67
N MET A 968 -17.78 -1.92 -3.50
CA MET A 968 -17.31 -1.41 -4.80
C MET A 968 -18.00 -2.09 -5.99
N VAL A 969 -18.93 -3.03 -5.77
CA VAL A 969 -19.68 -3.72 -6.83
C VAL A 969 -20.99 -2.97 -7.13
N PRO A 970 -21.23 -2.52 -8.39
CA PRO A 970 -22.41 -1.73 -8.72
C PRO A 970 -23.69 -2.58 -8.82
N ASP A 971 -24.86 -1.95 -8.72
CA ASP A 971 -26.16 -2.59 -9.00
C ASP A 971 -26.37 -2.82 -10.49
N TYR A 972 -25.84 -1.93 -11.33
CA TYR A 972 -26.01 -1.92 -12.77
C TYR A 972 -24.71 -1.49 -13.47
N TYR A 973 -24.51 -1.91 -14.71
CA TYR A 973 -23.44 -1.40 -15.57
C TYR A 973 -23.93 -1.19 -17.01
N THR A 974 -23.32 -0.27 -17.76
CA THR A 974 -23.61 -0.06 -19.18
C THR A 974 -22.39 0.52 -19.91
N THR A 975 -22.32 0.44 -21.24
CA THR A 975 -21.11 0.86 -21.98
C THR A 975 -20.88 2.37 -21.96
N CYS A 976 -21.94 3.16 -22.03
CA CYS A 976 -21.93 4.62 -21.87
C CYS A 976 -23.37 5.13 -21.66
N LEU A 977 -23.54 6.39 -21.23
CA LEU A 977 -24.88 6.98 -21.05
C LEU A 977 -25.74 6.97 -22.34
N GLY A 978 -25.12 7.00 -23.52
CA GLY A 978 -25.82 6.89 -24.79
C GLY A 978 -26.53 5.56 -25.02
N ALA A 979 -26.05 4.46 -24.42
CA ALA A 979 -26.60 3.11 -24.59
C ALA A 979 -27.93 2.90 -23.85
N LEU A 980 -28.27 3.77 -22.90
CA LEU A 980 -29.56 3.76 -22.18
C LEU A 980 -30.72 4.35 -22.98
N LEU A 981 -30.44 4.94 -24.15
CA LEU A 981 -31.44 5.47 -25.06
C LEU A 981 -31.63 4.51 -26.25
N PRO A 982 -32.87 4.29 -26.72
CA PRO A 982 -33.11 3.45 -27.89
C PRO A 982 -32.43 4.02 -29.14
N HIS A 983 -31.85 3.13 -29.95
CA HIS A 983 -31.45 3.48 -31.31
C HIS A 983 -32.66 3.98 -32.08
N ARG A 984 -32.52 5.17 -32.69
CA ARG A 984 -33.58 5.99 -33.31
C ARG A 984 -34.80 5.22 -33.85
N ASP A 985 -35.86 5.20 -33.05
CA ASP A 985 -37.24 5.33 -33.52
C ASP A 985 -38.06 5.97 -32.38
N TYR A 986 -38.26 7.29 -32.48
CA TYR A 986 -39.31 8.15 -31.90
C TYR A 986 -38.78 9.61 -31.88
N ALA A 987 -39.26 10.42 -32.84
CA ALA A 987 -38.77 11.76 -33.22
C ALA A 987 -37.39 11.79 -33.91
#